data_AF-A0A850BPI7-F1
#
_entry.id   AF-A0A850BPI7-F1
#
_cell.length_a   1.000
_cell.length_b   1.000
_cell.length_c   1.000
_cell.angle_alpha   90.00
_cell.angle_beta   90.00
_cell.angle_gamma   90.00
#
_symmetry.space_group_name_H-M   'P 1'
#
loop_
_entity.id
_entity.type
_entity.pdbx_description
1 polymer ?
#
loop_
_entity_poly.entity_id
_entity_poly.type
_entity_poly.pdbx_seq_one_letter_code
_entity_poly.pdbx_strand_id
1 'polypeptide(L)'
;MRSLGLSTKLLAAALAASAALPVACSGTGDTGSSSGTNPGTGGSGAGGMGQGGDLITVGSGTSMLDVTCPTYTIEVLNGVAAPVDCEAALSGSPVNAEWVVNISGIAGVDAQGIVTATGQQGGEITLKATYNGAVAEKNLTVNLRRSSNSAGIGQAEIDILTTAKDPDAAMQWLYPYDGTVFPKGLLPPELMWNGGGADDTYYIRYKGKYIDFEYFSKVPPPSRFMAEEQVWREITESGHGGPVNLTVSRLVTGAAAAYVVANHTWTIANGSLRGTVYYWANSLGRVLRIKPGAAAPEDFLLAGGQSGCSTCHTVSANGSTLIIGGDIAVSTWDLLTNTPVLNIETVGKPIRNWAMPAVSPNGKVVVENNAALPGPPGGSDGMFDALTGQKIVGTGLDGILLDMPAFSPDGKKLAYVDHATKGLGVYDFDANTTMVSAKTDLVPQGADANLNGICFPSVSPDSKWIVYHRGNYPNSLDTRFGPGALYLASVDQPGVEMRLSGTNGDNYPFAAGDRDKNYNYEPTFAPLNSGGYAWVVFTSRRTYGNRLTGGKDSVKQLWVTAIDQNAQAGQDPSHPAFWVPGQDLGTLNMRGYWALDPCKQVGAMCGSGSECCNQNCEQGICKEPDSSGCTMSGNGCEMDSDCCDGKCINGFCAENPPS
;
A
#
# COMPACT_ATOMS: atom_id res chain seq x y z
N MET A 1 40.51 -20.10 29.84
CA MET A 1 40.79 -21.47 29.39
C MET A 1 39.60 -22.36 29.70
N ARG A 2 38.76 -22.64 28.70
CA ARG A 2 37.84 -23.79 28.62
C ARG A 2 37.39 -23.83 27.15
N SER A 3 37.80 -24.89 26.46
CA SER A 3 37.55 -25.13 25.05
C SER A 3 36.16 -25.72 24.86
N LEU A 4 35.47 -25.30 23.80
CA LEU A 4 34.36 -26.02 23.20
C LEU A 4 34.52 -25.87 21.67
N GLY A 5 34.73 -27.01 21.02
CA GLY A 5 34.93 -27.12 19.58
C GLY A 5 33.61 -27.01 18.84
N LEU A 6 33.58 -26.18 17.80
CA LEU A 6 32.51 -26.13 16.81
C LEU A 6 32.97 -26.89 15.56
N SER A 7 32.19 -27.89 15.16
CA SER A 7 32.33 -28.58 13.87
C SER A 7 31.66 -27.77 12.76
N THR A 8 32.47 -27.27 11.83
CA THR A 8 32.05 -26.61 10.59
C THR A 8 31.62 -27.65 9.56
N LYS A 9 30.38 -27.55 9.03
CA LYS A 9 29.98 -28.22 7.79
C LYS A 9 29.95 -27.17 6.67
N LEU A 10 30.89 -27.29 5.74
CA LEU A 10 30.87 -26.61 4.45
C LEU A 10 29.78 -27.22 3.57
N LEU A 11 28.94 -26.38 2.96
CA LEU A 11 28.13 -26.75 1.81
C LEU A 11 28.59 -25.91 0.62
N ALA A 12 29.11 -26.57 -0.40
CA ALA A 12 29.61 -25.97 -1.63
C ALA A 12 28.44 -25.61 -2.56
N ALA A 13 28.39 -24.35 -3.02
CA ALA A 13 27.48 -23.89 -4.06
C ALA A 13 28.22 -23.95 -5.41
N ALA A 14 27.67 -24.69 -6.36
CA ALA A 14 28.15 -24.75 -7.75
C ALA A 14 27.53 -23.62 -8.56
N LEU A 15 28.37 -22.72 -9.07
CA LEU A 15 28.01 -21.69 -10.06
C LEU A 15 27.99 -22.32 -11.46
N ALA A 16 26.85 -22.23 -12.15
CA ALA A 16 26.75 -22.46 -13.59
C ALA A 16 26.75 -21.10 -14.30
N ALA A 17 27.80 -20.85 -15.08
CA ALA A 17 27.93 -19.69 -15.96
C ALA A 17 27.41 -20.05 -17.35
N SER A 18 26.46 -19.29 -17.88
CA SER A 18 26.04 -19.34 -19.28
C SER A 18 26.30 -17.97 -19.92
N ALA A 19 27.27 -17.96 -20.84
CA ALA A 19 27.60 -16.85 -21.70
C ALA A 19 26.63 -16.76 -22.88
N ALA A 20 26.18 -15.56 -23.22
CA ALA A 20 25.48 -15.28 -24.48
C ALA A 20 26.19 -14.11 -25.19
N LEU A 21 26.60 -14.37 -26.42
CA LEU A 21 27.20 -13.44 -27.37
C LEU A 21 26.13 -12.57 -28.05
N PRO A 22 26.42 -11.32 -28.44
CA PRO A 22 25.50 -10.47 -29.19
C PRO A 22 25.58 -10.74 -30.70
N VAL A 23 24.42 -10.82 -31.36
CA VAL A 23 24.30 -10.76 -32.82
C VAL A 23 23.99 -9.32 -33.21
N ALA A 24 24.92 -8.71 -33.95
CA ALA A 24 24.75 -7.45 -34.65
C ALA A 24 24.31 -7.72 -36.10
N CYS A 25 23.35 -6.97 -36.60
CA CYS A 25 23.13 -6.79 -38.03
C CYS A 25 22.99 -5.29 -38.33
N SER A 26 23.87 -4.82 -39.20
CA SER A 26 24.02 -3.46 -39.73
C SER A 26 23.51 -3.37 -41.17
N GLY A 27 23.03 -2.19 -41.57
CA GLY A 27 22.99 -1.70 -42.96
C GLY A 27 21.84 -0.70 -43.20
N THR A 28 22.03 0.63 -43.07
CA THR A 28 22.44 1.65 -44.09
C THR A 28 21.56 1.67 -45.36
N GLY A 29 20.72 2.69 -45.57
CA GLY A 29 20.95 3.90 -46.41
C GLY A 29 20.02 3.82 -47.64
N ASP A 30 19.33 4.83 -48.20
CA ASP A 30 19.64 6.25 -48.42
C ASP A 30 18.36 7.06 -48.81
N THR A 31 18.39 8.34 -48.41
CA THR A 31 17.93 9.62 -49.02
C THR A 31 16.75 9.73 -50.02
N GLY A 32 15.94 10.80 -49.83
CA GLY A 32 15.20 11.46 -50.91
C GLY A 32 14.16 12.49 -50.49
N SER A 33 14.54 13.77 -50.46
CA SER A 33 13.73 14.96 -50.11
C SER A 33 12.72 15.38 -51.21
N SER A 34 11.56 15.96 -50.85
CA SER A 34 11.21 17.35 -51.19
C SER A 34 9.75 17.76 -50.91
N SER A 35 9.65 18.86 -50.16
CA SER A 35 8.66 19.95 -50.10
C SER A 35 7.49 20.02 -51.10
N GLY A 36 6.35 20.54 -50.60
CA GLY A 36 5.72 21.71 -51.24
C GLY A 36 4.19 21.75 -51.31
N THR A 37 3.58 22.48 -50.37
CA THR A 37 2.53 23.51 -50.56
C THR A 37 1.23 23.19 -51.34
N ASN A 38 0.13 23.21 -50.58
CA ASN A 38 -1.23 23.66 -50.98
C ASN A 38 -1.18 25.08 -51.58
N PRO A 39 -2.14 25.54 -52.43
CA PRO A 39 -3.51 25.83 -51.95
C PRO A 39 -4.66 25.81 -52.99
N GLY A 40 -5.91 25.92 -52.49
CA GLY A 40 -6.86 26.89 -53.05
C GLY A 40 -8.10 26.39 -53.82
N THR A 41 -9.22 26.32 -53.10
CA THR A 41 -10.53 26.94 -53.40
C THR A 41 -11.28 26.70 -54.72
N GLY A 42 -12.56 26.34 -54.57
CA GLY A 42 -13.66 27.05 -55.23
C GLY A 42 -14.64 26.20 -56.06
N GLY A 43 -15.94 26.39 -55.83
CA GLY A 43 -16.94 26.02 -56.83
C GLY A 43 -18.33 25.63 -56.33
N SER A 44 -19.09 26.60 -55.81
CA SER A 44 -20.53 26.51 -55.59
C SER A 44 -21.29 26.44 -56.93
N GLY A 45 -22.34 25.63 -57.02
CA GLY A 45 -23.24 25.60 -58.18
C GLY A 45 -24.61 25.04 -57.81
N ALA A 46 -25.60 25.92 -57.75
CA ALA A 46 -26.98 25.65 -57.36
C ALA A 46 -27.86 25.24 -58.55
N GLY A 47 -28.90 24.45 -58.25
CA GLY A 47 -30.23 24.61 -58.84
C GLY A 47 -30.68 23.57 -59.87
N GLY A 48 -31.88 23.02 -59.66
CA GLY A 48 -32.79 22.70 -60.77
C GLY A 48 -33.42 21.32 -60.79
N MET A 49 -34.57 21.22 -60.12
CA MET A 49 -35.71 20.30 -60.29
C MET A 49 -35.76 19.37 -61.52
N GLY A 50 -36.10 18.10 -61.28
CA GLY A 50 -36.63 17.17 -62.29
C GLY A 50 -37.13 15.86 -61.66
N GLN A 51 -38.41 15.56 -61.86
CA GLN A 51 -39.16 14.47 -61.24
C GLN A 51 -38.77 13.06 -61.72
N GLY A 52 -39.01 12.08 -60.85
CA GLY A 52 -39.71 10.85 -61.23
C GLY A 52 -38.89 9.56 -61.24
N GLY A 53 -39.26 8.63 -60.35
CA GLY A 53 -39.19 7.19 -60.62
C GLY A 53 -38.15 6.41 -59.84
N ASP A 54 -38.65 5.67 -58.84
CA ASP A 54 -38.11 4.44 -58.24
C ASP A 54 -36.79 3.89 -58.80
N LEU A 55 -35.77 3.85 -57.93
CA LEU A 55 -34.87 2.71 -57.85
C LEU A 55 -34.65 2.38 -56.37
N ILE A 56 -35.28 1.30 -55.94
CA ILE A 56 -35.03 0.62 -54.68
C ILE A 56 -33.52 0.44 -54.52
N THR A 57 -32.92 1.24 -53.64
CA THR A 57 -31.57 0.98 -53.18
C THR A 57 -31.70 -0.14 -52.16
N VAL A 58 -31.44 -1.37 -52.64
CA VAL A 58 -31.26 -2.55 -51.79
C VAL A 58 -30.25 -2.17 -50.71
N GLY A 59 -30.67 -2.28 -49.44
CA GLY A 59 -29.87 -1.87 -48.30
C GLY A 59 -28.48 -2.51 -48.34
N SER A 60 -27.45 -1.68 -48.27
CA SER A 60 -26.12 -2.13 -47.85
C SER A 60 -26.22 -2.56 -46.39
N GLY A 61 -26.50 -3.84 -46.17
CA GLY A 61 -26.30 -4.46 -44.86
C GLY A 61 -24.83 -4.26 -44.50
N THR A 62 -24.56 -3.44 -43.49
CA THR A 62 -23.26 -3.43 -42.84
C THR A 62 -23.02 -4.83 -42.32
N SER A 63 -22.04 -5.54 -42.88
CA SER A 63 -21.65 -6.87 -42.42
C SER A 63 -21.28 -6.78 -40.95
N MET A 64 -22.14 -7.29 -40.07
CA MET A 64 -21.95 -7.23 -38.63
C MET A 64 -21.18 -8.48 -38.22
N LEU A 65 -19.97 -8.28 -37.68
CA LEU A 65 -19.25 -9.32 -36.97
C LEU A 65 -19.92 -9.48 -35.61
N ASP A 66 -20.20 -10.72 -35.21
CA ASP A 66 -20.73 -11.05 -33.88
C ASP A 66 -19.89 -12.16 -33.25
N VAL A 67 -19.91 -12.22 -31.92
CA VAL A 67 -19.25 -13.27 -31.13
C VAL A 67 -20.30 -13.98 -30.29
N THR A 68 -20.38 -15.29 -30.44
CA THR A 68 -21.29 -16.14 -29.67
C THR A 68 -20.52 -17.17 -28.87
N CYS A 69 -20.84 -17.31 -27.59
CA CYS A 69 -20.24 -18.29 -26.70
C CYS A 69 -21.36 -19.14 -26.07
N PRO A 70 -21.12 -20.42 -25.74
CA PRO A 70 -22.11 -21.30 -25.09
C PRO A 70 -22.43 -20.85 -23.66
N THR A 71 -21.51 -20.13 -23.01
CA THR A 71 -21.69 -19.48 -21.72
C THR A 71 -20.87 -18.19 -21.68
N TYR A 72 -21.34 -17.23 -20.89
CA TYR A 72 -20.60 -16.00 -20.59
C TYR A 72 -20.06 -15.99 -19.15
N THR A 73 -20.14 -17.12 -18.45
CA THR A 73 -19.57 -17.32 -17.12
C THR A 73 -18.74 -18.60 -17.10
N ILE A 74 -17.51 -18.48 -16.62
CA ILE A 74 -16.57 -19.57 -16.41
C ILE A 74 -16.42 -19.75 -14.89
N GLU A 75 -16.83 -20.91 -14.39
CA GLU A 75 -16.66 -21.28 -12.98
C GLU A 75 -15.39 -22.12 -12.83
N VAL A 76 -14.40 -21.58 -12.13
CA VAL A 76 -13.18 -22.30 -11.76
C VAL A 76 -13.42 -22.97 -10.42
N LEU A 77 -13.67 -24.28 -10.45
CA LEU A 77 -13.94 -25.09 -9.26
C LEU A 77 -12.66 -25.78 -8.81
N ASN A 78 -12.15 -25.43 -7.64
CA ASN A 78 -10.91 -25.98 -7.07
C ASN A 78 -9.72 -25.90 -8.04
N GLY A 79 -9.61 -24.79 -8.78
CA GLY A 79 -8.53 -24.55 -9.74
C GLY A 79 -8.76 -25.18 -11.13
N VAL A 80 -9.91 -25.80 -11.38
CA VAL A 80 -10.23 -26.44 -12.66
C VAL A 80 -11.46 -25.79 -13.29
N ALA A 81 -11.37 -25.45 -14.58
CA ALA A 81 -12.48 -24.96 -15.37
C ALA A 81 -12.50 -25.65 -16.75
N ALA A 82 -13.70 -25.82 -17.31
CA ALA A 82 -13.84 -26.19 -18.71
C ALA A 82 -13.58 -24.96 -19.59
N PRO A 83 -12.80 -25.08 -20.69
CA PRO A 83 -12.68 -24.02 -21.67
C PRO A 83 -14.03 -23.67 -22.32
N VAL A 84 -14.16 -22.44 -22.80
CA VAL A 84 -15.35 -21.94 -23.50
C VAL A 84 -15.01 -21.72 -24.96
N ASP A 85 -15.67 -22.45 -25.84
CA ASP A 85 -15.51 -22.34 -27.30
C ASP A 85 -16.39 -21.20 -27.83
N CYS A 86 -15.78 -20.06 -28.16
CA CYS A 86 -16.48 -18.90 -28.71
C CYS A 86 -16.28 -18.82 -30.23
N GLU A 87 -17.37 -18.54 -30.94
CA GLU A 87 -17.38 -18.46 -32.39
C GLU A 87 -17.57 -17.00 -32.85
N ALA A 88 -16.81 -16.59 -33.86
CA ALA A 88 -17.02 -15.33 -34.55
C ALA A 88 -17.76 -15.58 -35.87
N ALA A 89 -18.82 -14.82 -36.14
CA ALA A 89 -19.60 -14.93 -37.36
C ALA A 89 -19.78 -13.57 -38.04
N LEU A 90 -19.50 -13.49 -39.34
CA LEU A 90 -19.78 -12.30 -40.16
C LEU A 90 -21.12 -12.51 -40.87
N SER A 91 -22.12 -11.70 -40.53
CA SER A 91 -23.48 -11.82 -41.08
C SER A 91 -24.05 -13.25 -40.97
N GLY A 92 -23.75 -13.95 -39.87
CA GLY A 92 -24.20 -15.31 -39.58
C GLY A 92 -23.36 -16.43 -40.20
N SER A 93 -22.29 -16.13 -40.95
CA SER A 93 -21.34 -17.15 -41.43
C SER A 93 -20.12 -17.23 -40.53
N PRO A 94 -19.70 -18.41 -40.06
CA PRO A 94 -18.50 -18.59 -39.26
C PRO A 94 -17.27 -18.02 -39.96
N VAL A 95 -16.42 -17.29 -39.23
CA VAL A 95 -15.15 -16.75 -39.74
C VAL A 95 -14.00 -17.06 -38.80
N ASN A 96 -12.80 -17.21 -39.37
CA ASN A 96 -11.59 -17.33 -38.57
C ASN A 96 -11.07 -15.94 -38.19
N ALA A 97 -11.49 -15.44 -37.04
CA ALA A 97 -11.13 -14.13 -36.53
C ALA A 97 -9.80 -14.15 -35.75
N GLU A 98 -9.18 -12.99 -35.61
CA GLU A 98 -8.10 -12.77 -34.63
C GLU A 98 -8.71 -12.50 -33.26
N TRP A 99 -8.24 -13.20 -32.23
CA TRP A 99 -8.79 -13.17 -30.88
C TRP A 99 -7.83 -12.52 -29.88
N VAL A 100 -8.38 -11.67 -29.02
CA VAL A 100 -7.65 -11.06 -27.89
C VAL A 100 -8.57 -10.99 -26.68
N VAL A 101 -7.99 -11.13 -25.49
CA VAL A 101 -8.62 -10.79 -24.21
C VAL A 101 -7.90 -9.61 -23.59
N ASN A 102 -8.64 -8.70 -22.96
CA ASN A 102 -8.07 -7.49 -22.36
C ASN A 102 -7.25 -7.75 -21.07
N ILE A 103 -7.52 -8.83 -20.33
CA ILE A 103 -6.85 -9.14 -19.06
C ILE A 103 -6.37 -10.61 -19.05
N SER A 104 -5.13 -10.83 -19.47
CA SER A 104 -4.52 -12.17 -19.56
C SER A 104 -4.29 -12.86 -18.20
N GLY A 105 -4.30 -12.11 -17.10
CA GLY A 105 -4.23 -12.66 -15.74
C GLY A 105 -5.47 -13.46 -15.33
N ILE A 106 -6.62 -13.18 -15.94
CA ILE A 106 -7.91 -13.84 -15.64
C ILE A 106 -8.16 -15.01 -16.59
N ALA A 107 -7.95 -14.81 -17.90
CA ALA A 107 -8.11 -15.85 -18.91
C ALA A 107 -7.19 -15.60 -20.11
N GLY A 108 -6.93 -16.65 -20.89
CA GLY A 108 -6.36 -16.56 -22.24
C GLY A 108 -7.38 -16.97 -23.30
N VAL A 109 -7.10 -16.63 -24.56
CA VAL A 109 -7.82 -17.13 -25.73
C VAL A 109 -6.83 -17.62 -26.78
N ASP A 110 -7.13 -18.73 -27.45
CA ASP A 110 -6.31 -19.25 -28.53
C ASP A 110 -6.79 -18.78 -29.92
N ALA A 111 -6.10 -19.22 -30.98
CA ALA A 111 -6.42 -18.85 -32.35
C ALA A 111 -7.76 -19.43 -32.85
N GLN A 112 -8.36 -20.39 -32.14
CA GLN A 112 -9.65 -20.99 -32.46
C GLN A 112 -10.81 -20.27 -31.74
N GLY A 113 -10.53 -19.32 -30.85
CA GLY A 113 -11.56 -18.67 -30.02
C GLY A 113 -11.87 -19.43 -28.72
N ILE A 114 -11.03 -20.39 -28.34
CA ILE A 114 -11.20 -21.14 -27.08
C ILE A 114 -10.66 -20.31 -25.93
N VAL A 115 -11.55 -19.86 -25.06
CA VAL A 115 -11.24 -19.09 -23.85
C VAL A 115 -10.95 -20.05 -22.69
N THR A 116 -9.80 -19.89 -22.05
CA THR A 116 -9.39 -20.71 -20.89
C THR A 116 -9.06 -19.81 -19.71
N ALA A 117 -9.77 -19.98 -18.59
CA ALA A 117 -9.47 -19.27 -17.34
C ALA A 117 -8.12 -19.72 -16.76
N THR A 118 -7.34 -18.79 -16.21
CA THR A 118 -6.04 -19.10 -15.59
C THR A 118 -6.17 -19.79 -14.24
N GLY A 119 -7.31 -19.57 -13.58
CA GLY A 119 -7.55 -19.97 -12.19
C GLY A 119 -6.77 -19.16 -11.14
N GLN A 120 -6.07 -18.09 -11.55
CA GLN A 120 -5.27 -17.24 -10.65
C GLN A 120 -6.00 -15.96 -10.22
N GLN A 121 -6.97 -15.50 -11.02
CA GLN A 121 -7.77 -14.31 -10.74
C GLN A 121 -9.19 -14.52 -11.28
N GLY A 122 -10.19 -14.10 -10.50
CA GLY A 122 -11.56 -13.92 -10.96
C GLY A 122 -11.80 -12.48 -11.43
N GLY A 123 -12.77 -12.29 -12.32
CA GLY A 123 -13.11 -10.96 -12.83
C GLY A 123 -13.87 -11.00 -14.14
N GLU A 124 -14.12 -9.81 -14.69
CA GLU A 124 -14.72 -9.63 -16.01
C GLU A 124 -13.61 -9.45 -17.05
N ILE A 125 -13.71 -10.16 -18.17
CA ILE A 125 -12.85 -9.99 -19.33
C ILE A 125 -13.70 -9.55 -20.52
N THR A 126 -13.09 -8.79 -21.42
CA THR A 126 -13.62 -8.49 -22.75
C THR A 126 -12.88 -9.33 -23.77
N LEU A 127 -13.60 -10.24 -24.41
CA LEU A 127 -13.15 -11.03 -25.55
C LEU A 127 -13.42 -10.24 -26.83
N LYS A 128 -12.37 -9.98 -27.59
CA LYS A 128 -12.41 -9.24 -28.85
C LYS A 128 -12.08 -10.15 -30.01
N ALA A 129 -12.96 -10.19 -31.02
CA ALA A 129 -12.73 -10.80 -32.32
C ALA A 129 -12.52 -9.70 -33.38
N THR A 130 -11.51 -9.85 -34.22
CA THR A 130 -11.26 -8.96 -35.36
C THR A 130 -11.19 -9.76 -36.66
N TYR A 131 -11.96 -9.36 -37.67
CA TYR A 131 -11.95 -10.01 -38.98
C TYR A 131 -12.16 -8.97 -40.10
N ASN A 132 -11.20 -8.87 -41.03
CA ASN A 132 -11.21 -7.90 -42.14
C ASN A 132 -11.52 -6.45 -41.72
N GLY A 133 -10.99 -6.03 -40.56
CA GLY A 133 -11.21 -4.69 -40.00
C GLY A 133 -12.53 -4.50 -39.23
N ALA A 134 -13.46 -5.47 -39.28
CA ALA A 134 -14.62 -5.50 -38.40
C ALA A 134 -14.22 -6.02 -37.01
N VAL A 135 -14.82 -5.45 -35.96
CA VAL A 135 -14.54 -5.78 -34.56
C VAL A 135 -15.85 -6.16 -33.86
N ALA A 136 -15.80 -7.22 -33.07
CA ALA A 136 -16.88 -7.65 -32.19
C ALA A 136 -16.32 -7.93 -30.79
N GLU A 137 -17.05 -7.52 -29.76
CA GLU A 137 -16.66 -7.68 -28.36
C GLU A 137 -17.76 -8.37 -27.55
N LYS A 138 -17.36 -9.27 -26.65
CA LYS A 138 -18.24 -9.88 -25.64
C LYS A 138 -17.56 -9.92 -24.30
N ASN A 139 -18.34 -9.69 -23.25
CA ASN A 139 -17.86 -9.81 -21.88
C ASN A 139 -18.10 -11.23 -21.36
N LEU A 140 -17.09 -11.80 -20.72
CA LEU A 140 -17.20 -13.04 -19.96
C LEU A 140 -16.81 -12.77 -18.51
N THR A 141 -17.40 -13.50 -17.58
CA THR A 141 -17.08 -13.45 -16.15
C THR A 141 -16.39 -14.73 -15.72
N VAL A 142 -15.27 -14.62 -15.01
CA VAL A 142 -14.58 -15.75 -14.39
C VAL A 142 -14.77 -15.68 -12.88
N ASN A 143 -15.36 -16.73 -12.30
CA ASN A 143 -15.55 -16.86 -10.86
C ASN A 143 -14.65 -17.97 -10.33
N LEU A 144 -13.99 -17.73 -9.19
CA LEU A 144 -13.21 -18.74 -8.48
C LEU A 144 -14.02 -19.28 -7.32
N ARG A 145 -14.20 -20.60 -7.27
CA ARG A 145 -14.78 -21.27 -6.11
C ARG A 145 -13.87 -22.37 -5.60
N ARG A 146 -13.69 -22.42 -4.29
CA ARG A 146 -12.86 -23.42 -3.62
C ARG A 146 -13.57 -23.93 -2.39
N SER A 147 -13.46 -25.24 -2.15
CA SER A 147 -13.91 -25.85 -0.92
C SER A 147 -12.85 -26.82 -0.43
N SER A 148 -12.32 -26.56 0.77
CA SER A 148 -11.30 -27.38 1.43
C SER A 148 -11.89 -28.05 2.66
N ASN A 149 -11.81 -29.39 2.73
CA ASN A 149 -12.18 -30.18 3.90
C ASN A 149 -11.05 -31.15 4.25
N SER A 150 -9.86 -30.60 4.49
CA SER A 150 -8.68 -31.40 4.88
C SER A 150 -8.85 -32.08 6.23
N ALA A 151 -9.76 -31.60 7.08
CA ALA A 151 -10.09 -32.18 8.37
C ALA A 151 -11.04 -33.39 8.29
N GLY A 152 -11.59 -33.72 7.12
CA GLY A 152 -12.49 -34.86 6.94
C GLY A 152 -13.81 -34.75 7.70
N ILE A 153 -14.33 -33.53 7.86
CA ILE A 153 -15.61 -33.25 8.53
C ILE A 153 -16.75 -33.87 7.73
N GLY A 154 -17.68 -34.54 8.40
CA GLY A 154 -18.77 -35.27 7.75
C GLY A 154 -19.82 -34.33 7.14
N GLN A 155 -20.52 -34.77 6.09
CA GLN A 155 -21.51 -33.92 5.40
C GLN A 155 -22.61 -33.39 6.33
N ALA A 156 -23.08 -34.21 7.28
CA ALA A 156 -24.09 -33.76 8.25
C ALA A 156 -23.59 -32.60 9.13
N GLU A 157 -22.31 -32.60 9.51
CA GLU A 157 -21.71 -31.49 10.27
C GLU A 157 -21.51 -30.26 9.39
N ILE A 158 -21.12 -30.44 8.13
CA ILE A 158 -21.02 -29.36 7.12
C ILE A 158 -22.37 -28.67 6.94
N ASP A 159 -23.46 -29.43 6.80
CA ASP A 159 -24.81 -28.89 6.62
C ASP A 159 -25.24 -28.05 7.85
N ILE A 160 -24.86 -28.47 9.06
CA ILE A 160 -25.10 -27.71 10.30
C ILE A 160 -24.24 -26.44 10.34
N LEU A 161 -22.94 -26.55 10.03
CA LEU A 161 -21.99 -25.44 10.08
C LEU A 161 -22.34 -24.30 9.10
N THR A 162 -22.71 -24.64 7.87
CA THR A 162 -22.99 -23.66 6.80
C THR A 162 -24.31 -22.93 6.97
N THR A 163 -25.17 -23.40 7.89
CA THR A 163 -26.51 -22.83 8.15
C THR A 163 -26.62 -22.10 9.49
N ALA A 164 -25.51 -21.98 10.23
CA ALA A 164 -25.45 -21.25 11.50
C ALA A 164 -25.91 -19.78 11.33
N LYS A 165 -26.65 -19.27 12.31
CA LYS A 165 -27.18 -17.89 12.32
C LYS A 165 -27.01 -17.19 13.66
N ASP A 166 -27.15 -17.93 14.74
CA ASP A 166 -27.08 -17.37 16.08
C ASP A 166 -25.62 -17.15 16.51
N PRO A 167 -25.29 -16.03 17.17
CA PRO A 167 -23.94 -15.74 17.61
C PRO A 167 -23.47 -16.72 18.69
N ASP A 168 -22.20 -17.10 18.65
CA ASP A 168 -21.58 -17.94 19.68
C ASP A 168 -21.15 -17.09 20.88
N ALA A 169 -21.98 -17.07 21.93
CA ALA A 169 -21.70 -16.32 23.15
C ALA A 169 -20.48 -16.83 23.94
N ALA A 170 -19.96 -18.03 23.64
CA ALA A 170 -18.75 -18.56 24.26
C ALA A 170 -17.47 -18.10 23.54
N MET A 171 -17.61 -17.48 22.36
CA MET A 171 -16.49 -17.10 21.52
C MET A 171 -16.16 -15.63 21.64
N GLN A 172 -14.86 -15.34 21.52
CA GLN A 172 -14.36 -13.97 21.49
C GLN A 172 -13.43 -13.81 20.29
N TRP A 173 -13.90 -13.09 19.28
CA TRP A 173 -13.07 -12.73 18.13
C TRP A 173 -12.00 -11.72 18.55
N LEU A 174 -10.78 -11.89 18.02
CA LEU A 174 -9.64 -11.06 18.41
C LEU A 174 -9.06 -10.24 17.26
N TYR A 175 -8.93 -10.84 16.06
CA TYR A 175 -8.27 -10.23 14.90
C TYR A 175 -8.53 -11.06 13.63
N PRO A 176 -8.59 -10.47 12.41
CA PRO A 176 -8.64 -9.03 12.11
C PRO A 176 -9.93 -8.33 12.51
N TYR A 177 -9.88 -7.01 12.65
CA TYR A 177 -11.07 -6.23 13.00
C TYR A 177 -12.04 -6.15 11.82
N ASP A 178 -13.34 -6.13 12.11
CA ASP A 178 -14.36 -5.85 11.10
C ASP A 178 -14.13 -4.47 10.46
N GLY A 179 -14.47 -4.29 9.19
CA GLY A 179 -14.25 -3.05 8.45
C GLY A 179 -12.78 -2.75 8.08
N THR A 180 -11.83 -3.64 8.38
CA THR A 180 -10.43 -3.46 7.97
C THR A 180 -10.31 -3.37 6.45
N VAL A 181 -9.51 -2.42 5.96
CA VAL A 181 -9.13 -2.31 4.54
C VAL A 181 -7.77 -2.99 4.34
N PHE A 182 -7.71 -3.97 3.44
CA PHE A 182 -6.49 -4.67 3.06
C PHE A 182 -6.05 -4.27 1.65
N PRO A 183 -4.78 -3.85 1.47
CA PRO A 183 -4.20 -3.68 0.14
C PRO A 183 -3.82 -5.02 -0.49
N LYS A 184 -3.62 -4.99 -1.81
CA LYS A 184 -3.07 -6.10 -2.58
C LYS A 184 -1.61 -6.38 -2.20
N GLY A 185 -1.14 -7.59 -2.45
CA GLY A 185 0.26 -8.00 -2.26
C GLY A 185 0.73 -8.22 -0.80
N LEU A 186 -0.16 -8.20 0.19
CA LEU A 186 0.19 -8.56 1.57
C LEU A 186 0.11 -10.08 1.82
N LEU A 187 0.82 -10.52 2.86
CA LEU A 187 0.63 -11.86 3.44
C LEU A 187 -0.77 -11.99 4.05
N PRO A 188 -1.35 -13.22 4.08
CA PRO A 188 -2.65 -13.46 4.68
C PRO A 188 -2.69 -13.02 6.14
N PRO A 189 -3.74 -12.30 6.58
CA PRO A 189 -3.94 -12.08 7.99
C PRO A 189 -4.30 -13.40 8.69
N GLU A 190 -3.72 -13.63 9.86
CA GLU A 190 -4.11 -14.77 10.69
C GLU A 190 -5.40 -14.45 11.45
N LEU A 191 -6.46 -15.21 11.21
CA LEU A 191 -7.70 -15.16 11.96
C LEU A 191 -7.46 -15.69 13.38
N MET A 192 -7.92 -14.96 14.41
CA MET A 192 -7.70 -15.34 15.80
C MET A 192 -8.96 -15.16 16.63
N TRP A 193 -9.25 -16.18 17.46
CA TRP A 193 -10.34 -16.16 18.43
C TRP A 193 -9.99 -16.93 19.70
N ASN A 194 -10.71 -16.67 20.78
CA ASN A 194 -10.69 -17.45 22.02
C ASN A 194 -12.04 -18.13 22.25
N GLY A 195 -12.07 -19.11 23.14
CA GLY A 195 -13.29 -19.84 23.54
C GLY A 195 -13.49 -21.19 22.84
N GLY A 196 -12.68 -21.48 21.82
CA GLY A 196 -12.67 -22.76 21.09
C GLY A 196 -12.19 -23.95 21.93
N GLY A 197 -12.60 -25.15 21.56
CA GLY A 197 -12.09 -26.44 22.01
C GLY A 197 -11.23 -27.12 20.95
N ALA A 198 -10.41 -28.10 21.37
CA ALA A 198 -9.43 -28.75 20.49
C ALA A 198 -10.05 -29.55 19.34
N ASP A 199 -11.24 -30.10 19.56
CA ASP A 199 -11.95 -30.98 18.61
C ASP A 199 -13.10 -30.31 17.87
N ASP A 200 -13.34 -29.02 18.16
CA ASP A 200 -14.43 -28.30 17.50
C ASP A 200 -14.13 -28.11 16.02
N THR A 201 -15.20 -28.19 15.24
CA THR A 201 -15.15 -28.01 13.80
C THR A 201 -15.60 -26.60 13.44
N TYR A 202 -14.97 -26.05 12.41
CA TYR A 202 -15.18 -24.69 11.97
C TYR A 202 -15.46 -24.65 10.48
N TYR A 203 -16.40 -23.79 10.12
CA TYR A 203 -16.61 -23.34 8.74
C TYR A 203 -16.09 -21.92 8.62
N ILE A 204 -15.19 -21.69 7.66
CA ILE A 204 -14.61 -20.38 7.37
C ILE A 204 -14.86 -20.10 5.89
N ARG A 205 -15.50 -18.98 5.58
CA ARG A 205 -15.83 -18.57 4.22
C ARG A 205 -15.32 -17.18 3.93
N TYR A 206 -14.63 -17.02 2.80
CA TYR A 206 -14.36 -15.72 2.18
C TYR A 206 -15.24 -15.58 0.94
N LYS A 207 -16.04 -14.52 0.86
CA LYS A 207 -16.94 -14.28 -0.27
C LYS A 207 -16.81 -12.84 -0.78
N GLY A 208 -16.36 -12.70 -2.03
CA GLY A 208 -16.30 -11.42 -2.76
C GLY A 208 -17.17 -11.47 -4.03
N LYS A 209 -17.00 -10.50 -4.93
CA LYS A 209 -17.76 -10.45 -6.20
C LYS A 209 -17.46 -11.65 -7.10
N TYR A 210 -16.19 -12.05 -7.21
CA TYR A 210 -15.73 -13.10 -8.13
C TYR A 210 -15.11 -14.31 -7.42
N ILE A 211 -15.17 -14.35 -6.08
CA ILE A 211 -14.56 -15.41 -5.26
C ILE A 211 -15.54 -15.94 -4.23
N ASP A 212 -15.51 -17.25 -4.01
CA ASP A 212 -16.28 -17.94 -2.97
C ASP A 212 -15.47 -19.14 -2.44
N PHE A 213 -14.76 -18.93 -1.34
CA PHE A 213 -13.80 -19.90 -0.80
C PHE A 213 -14.23 -20.37 0.58
N GLU A 214 -14.31 -21.68 0.74
CA GLU A 214 -14.82 -22.37 1.92
C GLU A 214 -13.75 -23.29 2.53
N TYR A 215 -13.63 -23.26 3.84
CA TYR A 215 -12.77 -24.14 4.61
C TYR A 215 -13.59 -24.82 5.71
N PHE A 216 -13.43 -26.13 5.83
CA PHE A 216 -13.90 -26.96 6.92
C PHE A 216 -12.68 -27.50 7.65
N SER A 217 -12.47 -27.04 8.89
CA SER A 217 -11.24 -27.31 9.63
C SER A 217 -11.47 -27.54 11.13
N LYS A 218 -10.49 -28.14 11.80
CA LYS A 218 -10.35 -28.12 13.26
C LYS A 218 -9.28 -27.11 13.65
N VAL A 219 -9.58 -26.21 14.59
CA VAL A 219 -8.67 -25.11 14.96
C VAL A 219 -8.45 -25.12 16.47
N PRO A 220 -7.52 -25.93 16.99
CA PRO A 220 -7.33 -26.10 18.42
C PRO A 220 -6.81 -24.82 19.10
N PRO A 221 -7.13 -24.60 20.39
CA PRO A 221 -6.60 -23.47 21.15
C PRO A 221 -5.06 -23.48 21.27
N PRO A 222 -4.39 -22.31 21.24
CA PRO A 222 -4.95 -21.00 20.90
C PRO A 222 -5.40 -20.98 19.43
N SER A 223 -6.68 -20.69 19.21
CA SER A 223 -7.29 -20.89 17.90
C SER A 223 -6.84 -19.80 16.95
N ARG A 224 -6.17 -20.25 15.88
CA ARG A 224 -5.55 -19.42 14.86
C ARG A 224 -5.66 -20.10 13.52
N PHE A 225 -6.20 -19.40 12.53
CA PHE A 225 -6.35 -19.91 11.18
C PHE A 225 -5.73 -18.93 10.19
N MET A 226 -4.96 -19.45 9.24
CA MET A 226 -4.38 -18.66 8.17
C MET A 226 -4.68 -19.37 6.86
N ALA A 227 -5.30 -18.65 5.92
CA ALA A 227 -5.50 -19.15 4.56
C ALA A 227 -4.14 -19.37 3.88
N GLU A 228 -4.08 -20.27 2.90
CA GLU A 228 -2.87 -20.42 2.10
C GLU A 228 -2.57 -19.12 1.35
N GLU A 229 -1.29 -18.74 1.22
CA GLU A 229 -0.88 -17.49 0.56
C GLU A 229 -1.41 -17.38 -0.87
N GLN A 230 -1.49 -18.51 -1.59
CA GLN A 230 -2.10 -18.52 -2.92
C GLN A 230 -3.58 -18.16 -2.88
N VAL A 231 -4.34 -18.71 -1.94
CA VAL A 231 -5.77 -18.41 -1.82
C VAL A 231 -5.98 -16.96 -1.41
N TRP A 232 -5.16 -16.44 -0.49
CA TRP A 232 -5.20 -15.03 -0.13
C TRP A 232 -4.90 -14.11 -1.31
N ARG A 233 -3.87 -14.44 -2.10
CA ARG A 233 -3.59 -13.71 -3.34
C ARG A 233 -4.78 -13.76 -4.31
N GLU A 234 -5.44 -14.89 -4.47
CA GLU A 234 -6.64 -14.99 -5.31
C GLU A 234 -7.80 -14.13 -4.76
N ILE A 235 -7.98 -14.06 -3.43
CA ILE A 235 -8.96 -13.17 -2.78
C ILE A 235 -8.65 -11.71 -3.10
N THR A 236 -7.40 -11.29 -2.96
CA THR A 236 -7.02 -9.88 -3.09
C THR A 236 -6.88 -9.43 -4.54
N GLU A 237 -6.42 -10.30 -5.44
CA GLU A 237 -6.15 -9.96 -6.85
C GLU A 237 -7.38 -10.12 -7.76
N SER A 238 -8.45 -10.79 -7.31
CA SER A 238 -9.66 -10.96 -8.12
C SER A 238 -10.48 -9.67 -8.21
N GLY A 239 -10.57 -9.13 -9.42
CA GLY A 239 -11.28 -7.88 -9.70
C GLY A 239 -10.53 -6.61 -9.29
N HIS A 240 -11.29 -5.52 -9.18
CA HIS A 240 -10.78 -4.18 -8.89
C HIS A 240 -11.00 -3.79 -7.41
N GLY A 241 -10.72 -4.72 -6.50
CA GLY A 241 -11.00 -4.54 -5.07
C GLY A 241 -12.50 -4.62 -4.72
N GLY A 242 -12.86 -4.12 -3.54
CA GLY A 242 -14.23 -4.10 -3.03
C GLY A 242 -14.45 -5.01 -1.81
N PRO A 243 -15.72 -5.20 -1.39
CA PRO A 243 -16.02 -5.90 -0.16
C PRO A 243 -15.74 -7.42 -0.27
N VAL A 244 -15.18 -7.97 0.80
CA VAL A 244 -15.03 -9.41 1.03
C VAL A 244 -15.66 -9.73 2.38
N ASN A 245 -16.68 -10.59 2.35
CA ASN A 245 -17.34 -11.07 3.56
C ASN A 245 -16.59 -12.27 4.12
N LEU A 246 -16.23 -12.20 5.40
CA LEU A 246 -15.70 -13.31 6.18
C LEU A 246 -16.81 -13.85 7.07
N THR A 247 -17.14 -15.13 6.92
CA THR A 247 -18.00 -15.84 7.87
C THR A 247 -17.21 -16.95 8.56
N VAL A 248 -17.28 -17.00 9.89
CA VAL A 248 -16.72 -18.08 10.70
C VAL A 248 -17.82 -18.65 11.58
N SER A 249 -18.05 -19.95 11.49
CA SER A 249 -19.00 -20.68 12.34
C SER A 249 -18.32 -21.84 13.04
N ARG A 250 -18.77 -22.16 14.25
CA ARG A 250 -18.23 -23.23 15.09
C ARG A 250 -19.33 -24.25 15.39
N LEU A 251 -18.97 -25.52 15.33
CA LEU A 251 -19.75 -26.63 15.87
C LEU A 251 -18.92 -27.29 16.96
N VAL A 252 -19.46 -27.28 18.18
CA VAL A 252 -18.85 -28.02 19.31
C VAL A 252 -19.00 -29.52 19.04
N THR A 253 -17.95 -30.30 19.30
CA THR A 253 -17.96 -31.73 19.01
C THR A 253 -19.16 -32.44 19.66
N GLY A 254 -19.98 -33.11 18.84
CA GLY A 254 -21.18 -33.84 19.29
C GLY A 254 -22.40 -32.96 19.58
N ALA A 255 -22.33 -31.65 19.36
CA ALA A 255 -23.49 -30.76 19.46
C ALA A 255 -24.42 -30.89 18.24
N ALA A 256 -25.69 -30.53 18.42
CA ALA A 256 -26.70 -30.58 17.36
C ALA A 256 -26.80 -29.29 16.53
N ALA A 257 -26.17 -28.20 16.96
CA ALA A 257 -26.26 -26.89 16.33
C ALA A 257 -24.90 -26.18 16.32
N ALA A 258 -24.65 -25.43 15.26
CA ALA A 258 -23.48 -24.56 15.11
C ALA A 258 -23.87 -23.09 15.36
N TYR A 259 -22.87 -22.28 15.70
CA TYR A 259 -23.03 -20.86 16.02
C TYR A 259 -22.02 -20.01 15.27
N VAL A 260 -22.37 -18.76 15.00
CA VAL A 260 -21.53 -17.80 14.27
C VAL A 260 -20.50 -17.20 15.23
N VAL A 261 -19.23 -17.38 14.92
CA VAL A 261 -18.09 -16.80 15.63
C VAL A 261 -17.81 -15.38 15.15
N ALA A 262 -17.85 -15.17 13.83
CA ALA A 262 -17.63 -13.88 13.21
C ALA A 262 -18.41 -13.78 11.89
N ASN A 263 -18.93 -12.60 11.60
CA ASN A 263 -19.50 -12.24 10.31
C ASN A 263 -19.06 -10.81 10.00
N HIS A 264 -17.94 -10.68 9.30
CA HIS A 264 -17.26 -9.42 9.04
C HIS A 264 -17.31 -9.07 7.57
N THR A 265 -17.22 -7.78 7.28
CA THR A 265 -16.99 -7.26 5.94
C THR A 265 -15.67 -6.50 5.95
N TRP A 266 -14.73 -6.96 5.14
CA TRP A 266 -13.49 -6.25 4.86
C TRP A 266 -13.56 -5.62 3.48
N THR A 267 -12.65 -4.69 3.20
CA THR A 267 -12.50 -4.10 1.87
C THR A 267 -11.11 -4.42 1.34
N ILE A 268 -11.05 -4.95 0.12
CA ILE A 268 -9.80 -5.04 -0.62
C ILE A 268 -9.62 -3.73 -1.39
N ALA A 269 -8.53 -3.00 -1.11
CA ALA A 269 -8.18 -1.82 -1.89
C ALA A 269 -7.70 -2.23 -3.30
N ASN A 270 -8.04 -1.43 -4.31
CA ASN A 270 -7.61 -1.69 -5.68
C ASN A 270 -6.18 -1.23 -5.93
N GLY A 271 -5.23 -1.70 -5.13
CA GLY A 271 -3.84 -1.28 -5.21
C GLY A 271 -2.97 -1.94 -4.16
N SER A 272 -1.68 -2.09 -4.48
CA SER A 272 -0.67 -2.62 -3.58
C SER A 272 0.08 -1.49 -2.89
N LEU A 273 0.46 -1.71 -1.64
CA LEU A 273 1.36 -0.82 -0.92
C LEU A 273 2.72 -0.76 -1.59
N ARG A 274 3.34 0.42 -1.57
CA ARG A 274 4.63 0.70 -2.21
C ARG A 274 5.66 1.17 -1.19
N GLY A 275 6.93 1.00 -1.54
CA GLY A 275 8.06 1.42 -0.71
C GLY A 275 8.35 0.49 0.47
N THR A 276 9.01 1.04 1.48
CA THR A 276 9.58 0.32 2.61
C THR A 276 9.30 1.07 3.91
N VAL A 277 8.95 0.31 4.97
CA VAL A 277 8.84 0.84 6.34
C VAL A 277 10.16 0.61 7.07
N TYR A 278 10.79 1.70 7.49
CA TYR A 278 11.95 1.74 8.37
C TYR A 278 11.47 1.92 9.80
N TYR A 279 12.00 1.16 10.76
CA TYR A 279 11.48 1.22 12.11
C TYR A 279 12.51 0.86 13.17
N TRP A 280 12.27 1.35 14.38
CA TRP A 280 13.09 1.06 15.54
C TRP A 280 12.73 -0.32 16.11
N ALA A 281 13.64 -1.29 15.96
CA ALA A 281 13.63 -2.54 16.70
C ALA A 281 14.30 -2.35 18.07
N ASN A 282 13.48 -2.07 19.10
CA ASN A 282 13.96 -1.64 20.41
C ASN A 282 14.89 -2.63 21.11
N SER A 283 14.56 -3.92 21.12
CA SER A 283 15.42 -4.94 21.74
C SER A 283 16.78 -5.12 21.03
N LEU A 284 16.88 -4.69 19.76
CA LEU A 284 18.11 -4.75 18.97
C LEU A 284 18.92 -3.46 19.01
N GLY A 285 18.31 -2.35 19.46
CA GLY A 285 18.96 -1.05 19.52
C GLY A 285 19.28 -0.44 18.15
N ARG A 286 18.55 -0.80 17.08
CA ARG A 286 18.82 -0.28 15.73
C ARG A 286 17.56 -0.21 14.87
N VAL A 287 17.67 0.51 13.75
CA VAL A 287 16.63 0.55 12.71
C VAL A 287 16.71 -0.68 11.82
N LEU A 288 15.57 -1.32 11.60
CA LEU A 288 15.35 -2.34 10.57
C LEU A 288 14.47 -1.77 9.46
N ARG A 289 14.37 -2.48 8.34
CA ARG A 289 13.43 -2.13 7.27
C ARG A 289 12.60 -3.33 6.83
N ILE A 290 11.36 -3.12 6.41
CA ILE A 290 10.46 -4.17 5.93
C ILE A 290 9.60 -3.66 4.77
N LYS A 291 9.54 -4.46 3.71
CA LYS A 291 8.66 -4.19 2.57
C LYS A 291 7.27 -4.78 2.82
N PRO A 292 6.20 -4.14 2.31
CA PRO A 292 4.89 -4.78 2.25
C PRO A 292 4.99 -6.18 1.63
N GLY A 293 4.35 -7.16 2.26
CA GLY A 293 4.36 -8.56 1.81
C GLY A 293 5.62 -9.37 2.16
N ALA A 294 6.66 -8.77 2.77
CA ALA A 294 7.84 -9.51 3.20
C ALA A 294 7.55 -10.36 4.46
N ALA A 295 8.08 -11.59 4.49
CA ALA A 295 7.92 -12.50 5.63
C ALA A 295 8.86 -12.19 6.82
N ALA A 296 9.88 -11.37 6.61
CA ALA A 296 10.85 -10.96 7.64
C ALA A 296 11.45 -9.58 7.32
N PRO A 297 11.90 -8.81 8.32
CA PRO A 297 12.61 -7.56 8.10
C PRO A 297 14.06 -7.80 7.67
N GLU A 298 14.67 -6.75 7.12
CA GLU A 298 16.08 -6.69 6.81
C GLU A 298 16.84 -5.82 7.83
N ASP A 299 17.96 -6.35 8.32
CA ASP A 299 18.90 -5.64 9.19
C ASP A 299 20.00 -4.93 8.38
N PHE A 300 19.57 -3.96 7.57
CA PHE A 300 20.43 -3.27 6.60
C PHE A 300 21.56 -2.45 7.27
N LEU A 301 21.30 -1.92 8.47
CA LEU A 301 22.32 -1.19 9.24
C LEU A 301 23.43 -2.11 9.72
N LEU A 302 23.10 -3.29 10.26
CA LEU A 302 24.11 -4.27 10.66
C LEU A 302 24.91 -4.76 9.44
N ALA A 303 24.23 -5.00 8.32
CA ALA A 303 24.88 -5.37 7.06
C ALA A 303 25.84 -4.28 6.55
N GLY A 304 25.51 -3.01 6.79
CA GLY A 304 26.37 -1.85 6.53
C GLY A 304 27.46 -1.60 7.58
N GLY A 305 27.58 -2.47 8.59
CA GLY A 305 28.60 -2.37 9.65
C GLY A 305 28.24 -1.44 10.82
N GLN A 306 27.00 -0.96 10.90
CA GLN A 306 26.55 -0.12 12.02
C GLN A 306 26.17 -0.98 13.23
N SER A 307 26.74 -0.63 14.39
CA SER A 307 26.37 -1.18 15.70
C SER A 307 26.12 -0.05 16.70
N GLY A 308 25.69 -0.38 17.92
CA GLY A 308 25.31 0.60 18.94
C GLY A 308 23.86 1.09 18.79
N CYS A 309 23.44 2.04 19.64
CA CYS A 309 22.08 2.57 19.64
C CYS A 309 21.87 3.50 18.44
N SER A 310 21.32 2.98 17.34
CA SER A 310 21.10 3.67 16.07
C SER A 310 19.62 3.76 15.72
N THR A 311 18.81 4.21 16.67
CA THR A 311 17.36 3.96 16.70
C THR A 311 16.51 5.17 16.32
N CYS A 312 17.00 6.36 16.66
CA CYS A 312 16.33 7.63 16.37
C CYS A 312 16.53 7.92 14.89
N HIS A 313 15.47 7.96 14.10
CA HIS A 313 15.63 8.06 12.65
C HIS A 313 14.48 8.78 11.96
N THR A 314 14.77 9.24 10.75
CA THR A 314 13.84 9.76 9.74
C THR A 314 14.40 9.41 8.36
N VAL A 315 13.54 9.10 7.40
CA VAL A 315 13.94 8.74 6.02
C VAL A 315 13.33 9.73 5.04
N SER A 316 14.08 10.12 4.01
CA SER A 316 13.57 10.94 2.93
C SER A 316 12.49 10.20 2.14
N ALA A 317 11.45 10.89 1.69
CA ALA A 317 10.30 10.25 1.04
C ALA A 317 10.70 9.45 -0.21
N ASN A 318 11.74 9.88 -0.94
CA ASN A 318 12.31 9.17 -2.09
C ASN A 318 13.20 7.96 -1.72
N GLY A 319 13.38 7.66 -0.43
CA GLY A 319 14.18 6.54 0.06
C GLY A 319 15.68 6.68 -0.12
N SER A 320 16.22 7.82 -0.54
CA SER A 320 17.67 7.96 -0.80
C SER A 320 18.49 8.18 0.46
N THR A 321 17.91 8.79 1.49
CA THR A 321 18.67 9.30 2.63
C THR A 321 17.99 8.92 3.93
N LEU A 322 18.76 8.30 4.81
CA LEU A 322 18.37 8.03 6.18
C LEU A 322 19.20 8.93 7.09
N ILE A 323 18.50 9.74 7.91
CA ILE A 323 19.11 10.44 9.03
C ILE A 323 18.89 9.60 10.28
N ILE A 324 19.96 9.24 10.96
CA ILE A 324 19.93 8.53 12.23
C ILE A 324 20.64 9.30 13.34
N GLY A 325 20.26 8.99 14.57
CA GLY A 325 20.93 9.41 15.78
C GLY A 325 20.78 8.34 16.87
N GLY A 326 21.20 8.69 18.07
CA GLY A 326 21.33 7.78 19.20
C GLY A 326 22.76 7.83 19.73
N ASP A 327 23.30 6.73 20.21
CA ASP A 327 24.64 6.69 20.82
C ASP A 327 25.75 6.38 19.81
N ILE A 328 25.63 6.95 18.62
CA ILE A 328 26.52 6.73 17.49
C ILE A 328 26.88 8.06 16.81
N ALA A 329 28.09 8.15 16.27
CA ALA A 329 28.56 9.34 15.55
C ALA A 329 28.02 9.42 14.12
N VAL A 330 27.78 8.27 13.48
CA VAL A 330 27.19 8.20 12.14
C VAL A 330 25.77 8.78 12.19
N SER A 331 25.48 9.70 11.28
CA SER A 331 24.21 10.45 11.28
C SER A 331 23.49 10.45 9.95
N THR A 332 24.19 10.37 8.82
CA THR A 332 23.56 10.28 7.50
C THR A 332 24.03 9.03 6.79
N TRP A 333 23.07 8.31 6.21
CA TRP A 333 23.27 7.16 5.34
C TRP A 333 22.73 7.46 3.95
N ASP A 334 23.51 7.07 2.94
CA ASP A 334 23.00 6.84 1.60
C ASP A 334 22.39 5.44 1.52
N LEU A 335 21.07 5.39 1.35
CA LEU A 335 20.30 4.15 1.29
C LEU A 335 20.40 3.45 -0.07
N LEU A 336 20.87 4.13 -1.13
CA LEU A 336 21.08 3.51 -2.43
C LEU A 336 22.30 2.58 -2.39
N THR A 337 23.39 3.05 -1.80
CA THR A 337 24.63 2.27 -1.63
C THR A 337 24.71 1.54 -0.29
N ASN A 338 23.77 1.81 0.61
CA ASN A 338 23.74 1.35 1.99
C ASN A 338 25.04 1.67 2.74
N THR A 339 25.51 2.92 2.66
CA THR A 339 26.78 3.37 3.25
C THR A 339 26.61 4.64 4.09
N PRO A 340 27.39 4.81 5.16
CA PRO A 340 27.42 6.06 5.92
C PRO A 340 28.10 7.17 5.13
N VAL A 341 27.50 8.36 5.11
CA VAL A 341 28.03 9.54 4.37
C VAL A 341 28.36 10.73 5.27
N LEU A 342 27.83 10.79 6.51
CA LEU A 342 28.17 11.84 7.47
C LEU A 342 28.30 11.31 8.90
N ASN A 343 29.41 11.68 9.55
CA ASN A 343 29.59 11.58 11.00
C ASN A 343 29.34 12.96 11.62
N ILE A 344 28.38 13.08 12.53
CA ILE A 344 27.91 14.38 13.03
C ILE A 344 28.99 15.15 13.81
N GLU A 345 29.93 14.44 14.42
CA GLU A 345 31.04 15.05 15.16
C GLU A 345 32.04 15.77 14.23
N THR A 346 32.16 15.36 12.97
CA THR A 346 33.09 16.02 12.02
C THR A 346 32.67 17.43 11.66
N VAL A 347 31.41 17.78 11.93
CA VAL A 347 30.84 19.11 11.74
C VAL A 347 30.64 19.85 13.07
N GLY A 348 31.28 19.36 14.14
CA GLY A 348 31.28 20.00 15.46
C GLY A 348 29.96 19.87 16.22
N LYS A 349 29.07 18.96 15.79
CA LYS A 349 27.77 18.73 16.42
C LYS A 349 27.86 17.53 17.38
N PRO A 350 27.24 17.61 18.57
CA PRO A 350 27.20 16.48 19.50
C PRO A 350 26.49 15.25 18.92
N ILE A 351 26.91 14.07 19.38
CA ILE A 351 26.14 12.83 19.23
C ILE A 351 24.70 13.07 19.74
N ARG A 352 23.70 12.60 18.98
CA ARG A 352 22.24 12.83 19.16
C ARG A 352 21.66 14.16 18.67
N ASN A 353 22.45 15.15 18.22
CA ASN A 353 21.86 16.40 17.71
C ASN A 353 20.88 16.16 16.54
N TRP A 354 21.15 15.18 15.69
CA TRP A 354 20.25 14.78 14.60
C TRP A 354 19.43 13.53 14.94
N ALA A 355 19.07 13.35 16.21
CA ALA A 355 18.06 12.37 16.60
C ALA A 355 16.67 12.89 16.19
N MET A 356 15.92 12.10 15.42
CA MET A 356 14.53 12.39 15.07
C MET A 356 14.26 13.75 14.36
N PRO A 357 15.09 14.19 13.38
CA PRO A 357 14.87 15.46 12.69
C PRO A 357 13.83 15.32 11.57
N ALA A 358 13.46 16.41 10.90
CA ALA A 358 12.86 16.30 9.57
C ALA A 358 13.94 16.15 8.52
N VAL A 359 13.69 15.38 7.47
CA VAL A 359 14.51 15.35 6.25
C VAL A 359 13.62 15.65 5.05
N SER A 360 14.09 16.51 4.14
CA SER A 360 13.35 16.85 2.93
C SER A 360 13.10 15.63 2.06
N PRO A 361 12.07 15.64 1.19
CA PRO A 361 11.70 14.47 0.39
C PRO A 361 12.81 13.94 -0.51
N ASN A 362 13.69 14.84 -0.95
CA ASN A 362 14.86 14.54 -1.77
C ASN A 362 16.13 14.20 -0.98
N GLY A 363 16.07 14.17 0.35
CA GLY A 363 17.18 13.79 1.23
C GLY A 363 18.25 14.86 1.45
N LYS A 364 18.09 16.08 0.92
CA LYS A 364 19.15 17.09 0.92
C LYS A 364 19.17 18.00 2.14
N VAL A 365 18.04 18.17 2.81
CA VAL A 365 17.86 19.19 3.85
C VAL A 365 17.39 18.53 5.15
N VAL A 366 17.97 18.94 6.26
CA VAL A 366 17.61 18.51 7.62
C VAL A 366 17.10 19.71 8.41
N VAL A 367 16.03 19.51 9.18
CA VAL A 367 15.58 20.47 10.21
C VAL A 367 15.63 19.76 11.55
N GLU A 368 16.41 20.31 12.50
CA GLU A 368 16.55 19.73 13.83
C GLU A 368 15.22 19.78 14.59
N ASN A 369 14.98 18.75 15.40
CA ASN A 369 13.79 18.67 16.25
C ASN A 369 14.11 19.20 17.64
N ASN A 370 13.49 20.30 18.04
CA ASN A 370 13.73 20.97 19.32
C ASN A 370 12.79 20.52 20.46
N ALA A 371 11.98 19.47 20.24
CA ALA A 371 11.10 18.94 21.27
C ALA A 371 11.90 18.37 22.44
N ALA A 372 11.39 18.53 23.66
CA ALA A 372 12.01 18.04 24.89
C ALA A 372 11.87 16.50 25.05
N LEU A 373 12.36 15.74 24.07
CA LEU A 373 12.33 14.28 24.08
C LEU A 373 13.40 13.71 25.05
N PRO A 374 13.21 12.49 25.56
CA PRO A 374 14.23 11.81 26.35
C PRO A 374 15.55 11.64 25.58
N GLY A 375 16.66 12.02 26.22
CA GLY A 375 18.01 11.88 25.65
C GLY A 375 18.32 12.93 24.58
N PRO A 376 17.98 14.20 24.85
CA PRO A 376 17.37 15.17 23.95
C PRO A 376 17.98 15.19 22.54
N PRO A 377 17.13 15.21 21.48
CA PRO A 377 17.59 15.56 20.15
C PRO A 377 18.17 16.99 20.12
N GLY A 378 18.72 17.40 18.99
CA GLY A 378 19.28 18.74 18.81
C GLY A 378 18.27 19.86 19.07
N GLY A 379 18.69 21.09 18.85
CA GLY A 379 17.90 22.27 19.19
C GLY A 379 18.43 23.52 18.50
N SER A 380 19.00 23.33 17.32
CA SER A 380 19.52 24.42 16.52
C SER A 380 18.42 24.92 15.60
N ASP A 381 18.41 26.23 15.39
CA ASP A 381 17.53 26.88 14.43
C ASP A 381 17.97 26.66 12.98
N GLY A 382 17.03 26.76 12.06
CA GLY A 382 17.28 26.78 10.62
C GLY A 382 17.32 25.40 9.96
N MET A 383 17.82 25.41 8.73
CA MET A 383 17.99 24.23 7.88
C MET A 383 19.47 23.86 7.76
N PHE A 384 19.75 22.59 7.56
CA PHE A 384 21.11 22.06 7.42
C PHE A 384 21.20 21.18 6.17
N ASP A 385 22.34 21.22 5.49
CA ASP A 385 22.64 20.30 4.39
C ASP A 385 22.90 18.90 4.96
N ALA A 386 22.12 17.92 4.51
CA ALA A 386 22.12 16.56 5.04
C ALA A 386 23.44 15.81 4.83
N LEU A 387 24.19 16.18 3.77
CA LEU A 387 25.44 15.53 3.39
C LEU A 387 26.64 16.13 4.13
N THR A 388 26.67 17.45 4.25
CA THR A 388 27.83 18.21 4.74
C THR A 388 27.66 18.70 6.18
N GLY A 389 26.45 18.61 6.75
CA GLY A 389 26.12 19.10 8.08
C GLY A 389 26.16 20.63 8.24
N GLN A 390 26.36 21.37 7.15
CA GLN A 390 26.48 22.82 7.19
C GLN A 390 25.11 23.49 7.32
N LYS A 391 25.04 24.57 8.10
CA LYS A 391 23.82 25.38 8.20
C LYS A 391 23.57 26.13 6.89
N ILE A 392 22.33 26.10 6.42
CA ILE A 392 21.85 26.84 5.26
C ILE A 392 21.19 28.11 5.80
N VAL A 393 21.68 29.28 5.36
CA VAL A 393 21.19 30.60 5.80
C VAL A 393 20.21 31.18 4.79
N GLY A 394 19.31 32.06 5.24
CA GLY A 394 18.32 32.71 4.39
C GLY A 394 17.15 31.81 4.01
N THR A 395 16.90 30.73 4.74
CA THR A 395 15.86 29.73 4.43
C THR A 395 14.46 30.15 4.89
N GLY A 396 14.34 31.23 5.68
CA GLY A 396 13.10 31.59 6.38
C GLY A 396 12.93 30.91 7.75
N LEU A 397 13.84 30.00 8.13
CA LEU A 397 13.89 29.38 9.46
C LEU A 397 15.05 29.87 10.34
N ASP A 398 15.81 30.89 9.92
CA ASP A 398 16.87 31.47 10.74
C ASP A 398 16.29 32.06 12.05
N GLY A 399 16.81 31.62 13.18
CA GLY A 399 16.33 31.96 14.52
C GLY A 399 15.06 31.22 14.96
N ILE A 400 14.51 30.32 14.14
CA ILE A 400 13.27 29.60 14.43
C ILE A 400 13.55 28.18 14.90
N LEU A 401 12.97 27.82 16.05
CA LEU A 401 13.00 26.47 16.61
C LEU A 401 11.65 25.79 16.41
N LEU A 402 11.68 24.57 15.87
CA LEU A 402 10.50 23.77 15.57
C LEU A 402 10.53 22.46 16.36
N ASP A 403 9.40 22.08 16.95
CA ASP A 403 9.25 20.79 17.62
C ASP A 403 8.68 19.79 16.61
N MET A 404 9.29 18.60 16.52
CA MET A 404 8.87 17.47 15.68
C MET A 404 8.49 17.88 14.23
N PRO A 405 9.39 18.55 13.48
CA PRO A 405 9.09 18.96 12.12
C PRO A 405 8.95 17.75 11.17
N ALA A 406 8.17 17.91 10.09
CA ALA A 406 7.99 16.90 9.04
C ALA A 406 7.69 17.55 7.68
N PHE A 407 8.44 17.18 6.65
CA PHE A 407 8.18 17.61 5.28
C PHE A 407 7.07 16.77 4.63
N SER A 408 6.32 17.36 3.71
CA SER A 408 5.41 16.60 2.84
C SER A 408 6.16 15.84 1.76
N PRO A 409 5.70 14.65 1.34
CA PRO A 409 6.35 13.85 0.30
C PRO A 409 6.54 14.58 -1.04
N ASP A 410 5.66 15.51 -1.39
CA ASP A 410 5.71 16.32 -2.62
C ASP A 410 6.64 17.54 -2.55
N GLY A 411 7.27 17.77 -1.38
CA GLY A 411 8.20 18.88 -1.18
C GLY A 411 7.56 20.26 -1.13
N LYS A 412 6.25 20.36 -0.85
CA LYS A 412 5.51 21.62 -0.82
C LYS A 412 5.21 22.16 0.57
N LYS A 413 5.30 21.34 1.62
CA LYS A 413 4.96 21.72 2.99
C LYS A 413 6.01 21.29 4.01
N LEU A 414 6.11 22.04 5.08
CA LEU A 414 6.81 21.67 6.32
C LEU A 414 5.86 21.85 7.50
N ALA A 415 5.32 20.74 8.01
CA ALA A 415 4.53 20.71 9.23
C ALA A 415 5.44 20.72 10.46
N TYR A 416 4.97 21.27 11.57
CA TYR A 416 5.70 21.33 12.83
C TYR A 416 4.77 21.58 14.01
N VAL A 417 5.28 21.33 15.21
CA VAL A 417 4.69 21.82 16.45
C VAL A 417 5.44 23.09 16.86
N ASP A 418 4.72 24.19 17.07
CA ASP A 418 5.31 25.47 17.44
C ASP A 418 5.94 25.36 18.84
N HIS A 419 7.21 25.75 18.96
CA HIS A 419 7.95 25.55 20.20
C HIS A 419 7.39 26.36 21.38
N ALA A 420 6.74 27.50 21.15
CA ALA A 420 6.20 28.32 22.24
C ALA A 420 4.75 27.93 22.58
N THR A 421 3.90 27.88 21.57
CA THR A 421 2.45 27.69 21.72
C THR A 421 2.03 26.23 21.80
N LYS A 422 2.89 25.30 21.37
CA LYS A 422 2.61 23.86 21.27
C LYS A 422 1.44 23.52 20.34
N GLY A 423 1.04 24.45 19.47
CA GLY A 423 0.07 24.21 18.40
C GLY A 423 0.71 23.59 17.16
N LEU A 424 -0.10 22.95 16.32
CA LEU A 424 0.29 22.48 14.99
C LEU A 424 0.28 23.66 14.02
N GLY A 425 1.37 23.80 13.28
CA GLY A 425 1.48 24.76 12.18
C GLY A 425 2.10 24.12 10.95
N VAL A 426 2.05 24.87 9.84
CA VAL A 426 2.65 24.49 8.57
C VAL A 426 3.28 25.70 7.89
N TYR A 427 4.38 25.48 7.19
CA TYR A 427 4.94 26.40 6.22
C TYR A 427 4.74 25.86 4.81
N ASP A 428 4.62 26.77 3.84
CA ASP A 428 4.91 26.45 2.44
C ASP A 428 6.42 26.22 2.31
N PHE A 429 6.81 25.12 1.68
CA PHE A 429 8.20 24.77 1.41
C PHE A 429 8.43 24.70 -0.10
N ASP A 430 9.57 25.21 -0.55
CA ASP A 430 10.03 25.07 -1.92
C ASP A 430 11.35 24.30 -1.93
N ALA A 431 11.29 23.05 -2.38
CA ALA A 431 12.45 22.17 -2.46
C ALA A 431 13.53 22.63 -3.46
N ASN A 432 13.19 23.47 -4.44
CA ASN A 432 14.16 23.98 -5.42
C ASN A 432 15.03 25.08 -4.83
N THR A 433 14.43 25.96 -4.03
CA THR A 433 15.13 27.07 -3.39
C THR A 433 15.57 26.77 -1.96
N THR A 434 15.10 25.68 -1.36
CA THR A 434 15.34 25.33 0.04
C THR A 434 14.89 26.46 0.98
N MET A 435 13.68 26.96 0.75
CA MET A 435 13.10 28.04 1.54
C MET A 435 11.70 27.68 2.03
N VAL A 436 11.33 28.26 3.17
CA VAL A 436 9.95 28.28 3.65
C VAL A 436 9.33 29.67 3.57
N SER A 437 8.01 29.71 3.45
CA SER A 437 7.20 30.93 3.51
C SER A 437 5.81 30.63 4.06
N ALA A 438 4.94 31.65 4.11
CA ALA A 438 3.51 31.50 4.42
C ALA A 438 3.20 30.64 5.65
N LYS A 439 3.75 31.01 6.82
CA LYS A 439 3.42 30.36 8.10
C LYS A 439 1.90 30.39 8.32
N THR A 440 1.31 29.22 8.56
CA THR A 440 -0.11 29.05 8.89
C THR A 440 -0.25 28.22 10.16
N ASP A 441 -0.98 28.74 11.15
CA ASP A 441 -1.35 28.00 12.35
C ASP A 441 -2.61 27.17 12.05
N LEU A 442 -2.60 25.87 12.35
CA LEU A 442 -3.67 24.94 11.96
C LEU A 442 -4.54 24.53 13.14
N VAL A 443 -3.93 24.01 14.20
CA VAL A 443 -4.65 23.47 15.36
C VAL A 443 -3.94 23.91 16.64
N PRO A 444 -4.63 24.53 17.61
CA PRO A 444 -4.00 24.94 18.86
C PRO A 444 -3.70 23.74 19.76
N GLN A 445 -2.86 23.98 20.77
CA GLN A 445 -2.71 23.03 21.88
C GLN A 445 -4.09 22.67 22.47
N GLY A 446 -4.30 21.40 22.81
CA GLY A 446 -5.59 20.95 23.35
C GLY A 446 -5.84 21.45 24.78
N ALA A 447 -7.10 21.68 25.12
CA ALA A 447 -7.51 22.07 26.46
C ALA A 447 -7.64 20.89 27.44
N ASP A 448 -7.95 19.68 26.94
CA ASP A 448 -7.99 18.48 27.76
C ASP A 448 -6.57 18.06 28.16
N ALA A 449 -6.28 17.99 29.46
CA ALA A 449 -4.97 17.62 29.98
C ALA A 449 -4.49 16.23 29.51
N ASN A 450 -5.39 15.32 29.13
CA ASN A 450 -5.03 14.00 28.60
C ASN A 450 -4.74 14.00 27.09
N LEU A 451 -5.11 15.05 26.37
CA LEU A 451 -5.01 15.16 24.90
C LEU A 451 -4.46 16.54 24.47
N ASN A 452 -3.77 17.23 25.37
CA ASN A 452 -3.29 18.59 25.16
C ASN A 452 -2.06 18.63 24.24
N GLY A 453 -1.24 17.58 24.22
CA GLY A 453 -0.08 17.47 23.36
C GLY A 453 -0.46 17.16 21.92
N ILE A 454 0.24 17.77 20.97
CA ILE A 454 0.32 17.39 19.56
C ILE A 454 1.72 16.83 19.36
N CYS A 455 1.84 15.64 18.79
CA CYS A 455 3.12 14.94 18.72
C CYS A 455 3.30 14.23 17.37
N PHE A 456 4.52 14.33 16.84
CA PHE A 456 5.00 13.67 15.62
C PHE A 456 4.04 13.78 14.43
N PRO A 457 3.83 15.00 13.89
CA PRO A 457 3.06 15.19 12.68
C PRO A 457 3.73 14.52 11.47
N SER A 458 2.90 14.06 10.53
CA SER A 458 3.29 13.57 9.22
C SER A 458 2.29 14.08 8.18
N VAL A 459 2.77 14.55 7.04
CA VAL A 459 1.93 15.18 6.01
C VAL A 459 1.57 14.15 4.93
N SER A 460 0.32 14.19 4.45
CA SER A 460 -0.18 13.31 3.40
C SER A 460 0.54 13.53 2.06
N PRO A 461 0.52 12.53 1.15
CA PRO A 461 1.14 12.64 -0.18
C PRO A 461 0.67 13.84 -1.03
N ASP A 462 -0.58 14.27 -0.84
CA ASP A 462 -1.18 15.41 -1.55
C ASP A 462 -1.03 16.75 -0.80
N SER A 463 -0.34 16.77 0.33
CA SER A 463 -0.15 17.95 1.20
C SER A 463 -1.41 18.57 1.79
N LYS A 464 -2.56 17.88 1.76
CA LYS A 464 -3.83 18.42 2.25
C LYS A 464 -4.14 18.07 3.70
N TRP A 465 -3.50 17.04 4.23
CA TRP A 465 -3.79 16.50 5.55
C TRP A 465 -2.51 16.24 6.35
N ILE A 466 -2.60 16.40 7.66
CA ILE A 466 -1.52 16.08 8.60
C ILE A 466 -2.06 15.10 9.63
N VAL A 467 -1.46 13.91 9.71
CA VAL A 467 -1.74 12.93 10.76
C VAL A 467 -0.75 13.15 11.92
N TYR A 468 -1.22 13.02 13.14
CA TYR A 468 -0.41 13.12 14.35
C TYR A 468 -1.10 12.39 15.50
N HIS A 469 -0.45 12.27 16.65
CA HIS A 469 -1.12 11.81 17.87
C HIS A 469 -1.34 12.93 18.87
N ARG A 470 -2.49 12.89 19.54
CA ARG A 470 -2.73 13.63 20.78
C ARG A 470 -2.45 12.77 22.01
N GLY A 471 -1.98 13.41 23.07
CA GLY A 471 -1.74 12.77 24.36
C GLY A 471 -1.46 13.77 25.49
N ASN A 472 -1.16 13.26 26.68
CA ASN A 472 -0.81 14.10 27.83
C ASN A 472 0.61 14.67 27.67
N TYR A 473 0.74 15.96 27.39
CA TYR A 473 2.03 16.65 27.26
C TYR A 473 2.65 16.97 28.63
N PRO A 474 3.98 16.83 28.81
CA PRO A 474 4.96 16.35 27.82
C PRO A 474 5.11 14.82 27.77
N ASN A 475 4.40 14.07 28.62
CA ASN A 475 4.58 12.63 28.77
C ASN A 475 4.39 11.84 27.47
N SER A 476 3.44 12.23 26.62
CA SER A 476 3.12 11.58 25.35
C SER A 476 4.15 11.80 24.24
N LEU A 477 5.22 12.56 24.51
CA LEU A 477 6.42 12.58 23.66
C LEU A 477 7.20 11.27 23.73
N ASP A 478 6.92 10.45 24.75
CA ASP A 478 7.47 9.12 24.93
C ASP A 478 6.32 8.11 24.94
N THR A 479 6.33 7.16 24.00
CA THR A 479 5.25 6.17 23.86
C THR A 479 5.03 5.31 25.11
N ARG A 480 5.93 5.31 26.10
CA ARG A 480 5.76 4.60 27.38
C ARG A 480 4.73 5.26 28.28
N PHE A 481 4.48 6.56 28.14
CA PHE A 481 3.70 7.37 29.07
C PHE A 481 2.53 8.06 28.38
N GLY A 482 1.49 8.32 29.19
CA GLY A 482 0.28 9.01 28.74
C GLY A 482 -0.52 8.24 27.69
N PRO A 483 -1.78 8.63 27.46
CA PRO A 483 -2.55 8.12 26.33
C PRO A 483 -1.98 8.65 25.01
N GLY A 484 -2.24 7.92 23.93
CA GLY A 484 -1.99 8.30 22.55
C GLY A 484 -3.18 7.95 21.67
N ALA A 485 -3.70 8.93 20.95
CA ALA A 485 -4.76 8.73 19.96
C ALA A 485 -4.46 9.53 18.70
N LEU A 486 -4.73 8.93 17.53
CA LEU A 486 -4.43 9.56 16.25
C LEU A 486 -5.54 10.53 15.81
N TYR A 487 -5.12 11.64 15.22
CA TYR A 487 -5.96 12.70 14.66
C TYR A 487 -5.44 13.11 13.29
N LEU A 488 -6.32 13.72 12.51
CA LEU A 488 -6.06 14.26 11.18
C LEU A 488 -6.47 15.73 11.13
N ALA A 489 -5.55 16.63 10.80
CA ALA A 489 -5.82 18.05 10.61
C ALA A 489 -5.79 18.43 9.13
N SER A 490 -6.67 19.35 8.72
CA SER A 490 -6.64 19.92 7.37
C SER A 490 -5.56 20.99 7.27
N VAL A 491 -4.78 20.95 6.19
CA VAL A 491 -3.85 22.02 5.81
C VAL A 491 -4.60 23.20 5.18
N ASP A 492 -5.64 22.91 4.39
CA ASP A 492 -6.39 23.92 3.64
C ASP A 492 -7.46 24.63 4.49
N GLN A 493 -7.90 24.01 5.59
CA GLN A 493 -8.95 24.55 6.47
C GLN A 493 -8.48 24.57 7.93
N PRO A 494 -7.74 25.62 8.36
CA PRO A 494 -7.32 25.78 9.75
C PRO A 494 -8.49 25.62 10.74
N GLY A 495 -8.24 24.91 11.84
CA GLY A 495 -9.24 24.56 12.86
C GLY A 495 -10.02 23.28 12.56
N VAL A 496 -9.95 22.71 11.35
CA VAL A 496 -10.54 21.39 11.06
C VAL A 496 -9.60 20.29 11.54
N GLU A 497 -10.09 19.53 12.50
CA GLU A 497 -9.41 18.38 13.09
C GLU A 497 -10.39 17.22 13.28
N MET A 498 -9.97 16.00 12.98
CA MET A 498 -10.79 14.79 13.03
C MET A 498 -10.09 13.72 13.84
N ARG A 499 -10.78 13.13 14.81
CA ARG A 499 -10.30 11.95 15.54
C ARG A 499 -10.45 10.73 14.65
N LEU A 500 -9.36 9.98 14.47
CA LEU A 500 -9.34 8.77 13.65
C LEU A 500 -9.87 7.59 14.47
N SER A 501 -11.18 7.57 14.71
CA SER A 501 -11.85 6.65 15.62
C SER A 501 -11.78 5.19 15.13
N GLY A 502 -11.87 4.99 13.82
CA GLY A 502 -11.65 3.70 13.16
C GLY A 502 -10.25 3.14 13.44
N THR A 503 -9.21 3.94 13.19
CA THR A 503 -7.82 3.53 13.51
C THR A 503 -7.58 3.32 15.00
N ASN A 504 -8.12 4.22 15.83
CA ASN A 504 -7.96 4.17 17.28
C ASN A 504 -8.70 2.99 17.91
N GLY A 505 -9.72 2.46 17.23
CA GLY A 505 -10.60 1.42 17.75
C GLY A 505 -11.47 1.91 18.91
N ASP A 506 -11.87 3.17 18.91
CA ASP A 506 -12.59 3.79 20.04
C ASP A 506 -13.87 3.02 20.39
N ASN A 507 -14.59 2.58 19.34
CA ASN A 507 -15.82 1.82 19.43
C ASN A 507 -15.63 0.31 19.23
N TYR A 508 -14.39 -0.15 19.00
CA TYR A 508 -14.13 -1.58 18.77
C TYR A 508 -14.14 -2.33 20.11
N PRO A 509 -14.85 -3.47 20.22
CA PRO A 509 -14.90 -4.27 21.43
C PRO A 509 -13.62 -5.11 21.56
N PHE A 510 -12.48 -4.47 21.83
CA PHE A 510 -11.22 -5.18 22.03
C PHE A 510 -11.36 -6.28 23.07
N ALA A 511 -10.81 -7.45 22.77
CA ALA A 511 -10.87 -8.59 23.66
C ALA A 511 -10.15 -8.36 25.00
N ALA A 512 -9.09 -7.55 24.99
CA ALA A 512 -8.40 -7.07 26.18
C ALA A 512 -9.14 -5.90 26.90
N GLY A 513 -10.31 -5.50 26.41
CA GLY A 513 -11.07 -4.36 26.90
C GLY A 513 -10.35 -3.03 26.70
N ASP A 514 -10.55 -2.09 27.62
CA ASP A 514 -9.94 -0.75 27.57
C ASP A 514 -8.40 -0.77 27.61
N ARG A 515 -7.77 -1.90 27.94
CA ARG A 515 -6.32 -2.09 27.88
C ARG A 515 -5.76 -1.78 26.49
N ASP A 516 -6.49 -2.06 25.43
CA ASP A 516 -6.04 -1.87 24.03
C ASP A 516 -6.42 -0.52 23.42
N LYS A 517 -7.09 0.35 24.18
CA LYS A 517 -7.45 1.70 23.74
C LYS A 517 -6.37 2.72 24.09
N ASN A 518 -6.33 3.82 23.34
CA ASN A 518 -5.50 5.00 23.62
C ASN A 518 -3.99 4.72 23.72
N TYR A 519 -3.48 3.80 22.92
CA TYR A 519 -2.05 3.53 22.81
C TYR A 519 -1.56 3.57 21.35
N ASN A 520 -1.90 4.63 20.61
CA ASN A 520 -1.51 4.83 19.22
C ASN A 520 -0.65 6.10 19.09
N TYR A 521 0.56 5.96 18.54
CA TYR A 521 1.58 6.99 18.58
C TYR A 521 2.40 7.03 17.28
N GLU A 522 3.08 8.15 17.05
CA GLU A 522 4.11 8.32 16.03
C GLU A 522 3.66 7.85 14.63
N PRO A 523 2.57 8.42 14.09
CA PRO A 523 2.08 8.05 12.77
C PRO A 523 2.94 8.64 11.64
N THR A 524 3.10 7.87 10.56
CA THR A 524 3.75 8.34 9.32
C THR A 524 2.95 7.91 8.11
N PHE A 525 2.65 8.85 7.21
CA PHE A 525 2.06 8.54 5.91
C PHE A 525 3.03 7.77 5.01
N ALA A 526 2.50 6.83 4.23
CA ALA A 526 3.15 6.33 3.04
C ALA A 526 3.36 7.50 2.05
N PRO A 527 4.44 7.54 1.25
CA PRO A 527 4.70 8.64 0.32
C PRO A 527 3.72 8.73 -0.85
N LEU A 528 2.97 7.66 -1.11
CA LEU A 528 2.02 7.53 -2.21
C LEU A 528 0.69 6.95 -1.72
N ASN A 529 -0.39 7.41 -2.35
CA ASN A 529 -1.69 6.78 -2.21
C ASN A 529 -1.76 5.50 -3.05
N SER A 530 -2.65 4.59 -2.67
CA SER A 530 -2.89 3.36 -3.40
C SER A 530 -4.30 2.84 -3.17
N GLY A 531 -4.99 2.46 -4.25
CA GLY A 531 -6.29 1.80 -4.20
C GLY A 531 -7.41 2.66 -3.62
N GLY A 532 -7.31 3.99 -3.72
CA GLY A 532 -8.28 4.94 -3.18
C GLY A 532 -8.00 5.46 -1.77
N TYR A 533 -6.86 5.08 -1.18
CA TYR A 533 -6.52 5.41 0.20
C TYR A 533 -5.13 6.02 0.33
N ALA A 534 -4.99 6.93 1.29
CA ALA A 534 -3.71 7.24 1.92
C ALA A 534 -3.45 6.23 3.04
N TRP A 535 -2.20 5.80 3.20
CA TRP A 535 -1.84 4.76 4.16
C TRP A 535 -0.97 5.33 5.28
N VAL A 536 -1.24 4.94 6.52
CA VAL A 536 -0.48 5.41 7.69
C VAL A 536 0.05 4.22 8.46
N VAL A 537 1.37 4.18 8.66
CA VAL A 537 2.00 3.29 9.64
C VAL A 537 2.09 4.01 10.98
N PHE A 538 1.86 3.31 12.09
CA PHE A 538 1.95 3.90 13.42
C PHE A 538 2.36 2.85 14.45
N THR A 539 2.85 3.34 15.59
CA THR A 539 3.18 2.51 16.75
C THR A 539 1.92 2.27 17.57
N SER A 540 1.64 1.01 17.90
CA SER A 540 0.60 0.67 18.88
C SER A 540 1.10 -0.24 19.98
N ARG A 541 0.51 -0.09 21.17
CA ARG A 541 0.70 -1.02 22.30
C ARG A 541 -0.53 -1.88 22.59
N ARG A 542 -1.44 -2.00 21.62
CA ARG A 542 -2.55 -2.96 21.63
C ARG A 542 -2.03 -4.41 21.54
N THR A 543 -2.82 -5.40 21.97
CA THR A 543 -2.50 -6.81 21.71
C THR A 543 -2.51 -7.11 20.21
N TYR A 544 -1.73 -8.11 19.80
CA TYR A 544 -1.94 -8.76 18.50
C TYR A 544 -2.67 -10.08 18.73
N GLY A 545 -4.00 -10.00 18.72
CA GLY A 545 -4.91 -11.11 18.98
C GLY A 545 -4.50 -11.94 20.20
N ASN A 546 -4.40 -13.25 20.04
CA ASN A 546 -3.83 -14.14 21.06
C ASN A 546 -2.35 -14.48 20.77
N ARG A 547 -1.72 -13.89 19.75
CA ARG A 547 -0.30 -14.09 19.40
C ARG A 547 0.64 -13.32 20.32
N LEU A 548 0.34 -12.05 20.58
CA LEU A 548 1.13 -11.19 21.45
C LEU A 548 0.22 -10.52 22.49
N THR A 549 0.23 -11.07 23.70
CA THR A 549 -0.56 -10.62 24.85
C THR A 549 0.34 -10.12 25.99
N GLY A 550 -0.23 -9.52 27.03
CA GLY A 550 0.55 -9.00 28.18
C GLY A 550 0.15 -7.58 28.60
N GLY A 551 1.10 -6.80 29.09
CA GLY A 551 0.90 -5.36 29.38
C GLY A 551 1.34 -4.49 28.21
N LYS A 552 0.96 -3.19 28.21
CA LYS A 552 1.33 -2.22 27.15
C LYS A 552 2.85 -2.14 26.88
N ASP A 553 3.68 -2.53 27.83
CA ASP A 553 5.13 -2.45 27.73
C ASP A 553 5.79 -3.68 27.09
N SER A 554 5.04 -4.77 26.88
CA SER A 554 5.54 -6.02 26.29
C SER A 554 5.00 -6.32 24.89
N VAL A 555 4.08 -5.51 24.36
CA VAL A 555 3.33 -5.83 23.12
C VAL A 555 3.41 -4.75 22.04
N LYS A 556 4.36 -3.82 22.18
CA LYS A 556 4.52 -2.70 21.25
C LYS A 556 4.91 -3.20 19.85
N GLN A 557 4.14 -2.83 18.84
CA GLN A 557 4.27 -3.27 17.45
C GLN A 557 3.86 -2.17 16.47
N LEU A 558 4.18 -2.34 15.20
CA LEU A 558 3.70 -1.48 14.12
C LEU A 558 2.37 -1.98 13.54
N TRP A 559 1.51 -1.02 13.21
CA TRP A 559 0.21 -1.24 12.60
C TRP A 559 0.03 -0.27 11.43
N VAL A 560 -0.79 -0.66 10.46
CA VAL A 560 -1.12 0.17 9.29
C VAL A 560 -2.63 0.34 9.21
N THR A 561 -3.05 1.55 8.87
CA THR A 561 -4.44 1.91 8.61
C THR A 561 -4.58 2.54 7.23
N ALA A 562 -5.75 2.34 6.63
CA ALA A 562 -6.21 3.14 5.48
C ALA A 562 -6.90 4.41 5.98
N ILE A 563 -6.73 5.49 5.21
CA ILE A 563 -7.43 6.77 5.32
C ILE A 563 -8.02 7.07 3.95
N ASP A 564 -9.32 7.35 3.87
CA ASP A 564 -9.99 7.68 2.62
C ASP A 564 -9.30 8.88 1.94
N GLN A 565 -8.93 8.72 0.66
CA GLN A 565 -8.27 9.80 -0.10
C GLN A 565 -9.18 11.04 -0.26
N ASN A 566 -10.50 10.87 -0.16
CA ASN A 566 -11.49 11.94 -0.23
C ASN A 566 -12.04 12.33 1.15
N ALA A 567 -11.19 12.35 2.18
CA ALA A 567 -11.60 12.75 3.53
C ALA A 567 -12.40 14.07 3.54
N GLN A 568 -13.55 14.06 4.23
CA GLN A 568 -14.44 15.22 4.35
C GLN A 568 -14.32 15.80 5.75
N ALA A 569 -14.29 17.13 5.86
CA ALA A 569 -14.21 17.81 7.15
C ALA A 569 -15.33 17.34 8.11
N GLY A 570 -14.93 16.93 9.31
CA GLY A 570 -15.84 16.48 10.37
C GLY A 570 -16.32 15.04 10.27
N GLN A 571 -15.89 14.26 9.26
CA GLN A 571 -16.18 12.83 9.14
C GLN A 571 -14.89 12.03 9.39
N ASP A 572 -14.95 10.96 10.16
CA ASP A 572 -13.79 10.08 10.36
C ASP A 572 -13.49 9.32 9.06
N PRO A 573 -12.36 9.59 8.38
CA PRO A 573 -12.00 8.94 7.13
C PRO A 573 -11.21 7.64 7.35
N SER A 574 -11.04 7.20 8.60
CA SER A 574 -10.14 6.10 8.94
C SER A 574 -10.85 4.76 9.10
N HIS A 575 -10.08 3.71 8.80
CA HIS A 575 -10.52 2.33 8.94
C HIS A 575 -9.78 1.61 10.07
N PRO A 576 -10.30 0.49 10.59
CA PRO A 576 -9.56 -0.34 11.53
C PRO A 576 -8.21 -0.81 10.96
N ALA A 577 -7.19 -0.77 11.81
CA ALA A 577 -5.81 -1.07 11.41
C ALA A 577 -5.51 -2.57 11.39
N PHE A 578 -4.61 -2.99 10.50
CA PHE A 578 -3.99 -4.31 10.50
C PHE A 578 -2.55 -4.26 11.03
N TRP A 579 -2.08 -5.36 11.60
CA TRP A 579 -0.70 -5.50 12.08
C TRP A 579 0.26 -5.64 10.89
N VAL A 580 1.41 -4.96 10.90
CA VAL A 580 2.39 -5.05 9.79
C VAL A 580 2.97 -6.46 9.71
N PRO A 581 2.71 -7.23 8.63
CA PRO A 581 3.20 -8.61 8.51
C PRO A 581 4.73 -8.70 8.51
N GLY A 582 5.26 -9.79 9.07
CA GLY A 582 6.68 -10.14 9.01
C GLY A 582 7.59 -9.45 10.03
N GLN A 583 7.14 -8.41 10.75
CA GLN A 583 7.97 -7.82 11.83
C GLN A 583 8.19 -8.84 12.97
N ASP A 584 9.31 -8.73 13.68
CA ASP A 584 9.61 -9.59 14.83
C ASP A 584 8.80 -9.16 16.07
N LEU A 585 8.04 -10.09 16.66
CA LEU A 585 7.22 -9.83 17.84
C LEU A 585 8.05 -9.55 19.11
N GLY A 586 9.30 -10.02 19.16
CA GLY A 586 10.19 -9.92 20.32
C GLY A 586 10.99 -8.60 20.42
N THR A 587 10.90 -7.74 19.41
CA THR A 587 11.77 -6.56 19.30
C THR A 587 11.13 -5.24 19.72
N LEU A 588 9.86 -5.25 20.18
CA LEU A 588 9.14 -4.07 20.66
C LEU A 588 9.17 -2.91 19.64
N ASN A 589 8.69 -3.18 18.43
CA ASN A 589 8.84 -2.31 17.26
C ASN A 589 8.07 -1.01 17.41
N MET A 590 8.68 0.10 17.00
CA MET A 590 8.05 1.42 17.03
C MET A 590 8.61 2.35 15.95
N ARG A 591 7.98 3.51 15.83
CA ARG A 591 8.43 4.62 15.00
C ARG A 591 8.64 4.22 13.55
N GLY A 592 7.58 3.69 12.94
CA GLY A 592 7.60 3.39 11.51
C GLY A 592 7.71 4.67 10.70
N TYR A 593 8.73 4.78 9.86
CA TYR A 593 8.86 5.77 8.80
C TYR A 593 8.72 5.09 7.46
N TRP A 594 7.81 5.58 6.63
CA TRP A 594 7.54 5.01 5.32
C TRP A 594 8.18 5.86 4.24
N ALA A 595 9.01 5.23 3.42
CA ALA A 595 9.67 5.86 2.28
C ALA A 595 9.51 4.99 1.03
N LEU A 596 9.70 5.58 -0.14
CA LEU A 596 9.85 4.81 -1.37
C LEU A 596 11.14 3.99 -1.32
N ASP A 597 11.24 3.00 -2.19
CA ASP A 597 12.53 2.36 -2.42
C ASP A 597 13.46 3.34 -3.17
N PRO A 598 14.79 3.28 -2.94
CA PRO A 598 15.75 3.99 -3.77
C PRO A 598 15.47 3.73 -5.25
N CYS A 599 15.38 4.81 -6.01
CA CYS A 599 14.93 4.73 -7.38
C CYS A 599 15.94 3.98 -8.27
N LYS A 600 15.43 3.19 -9.21
CA LYS A 600 16.14 2.34 -10.14
C LYS A 600 16.18 2.99 -11.51
N GLN A 601 17.31 2.84 -12.19
CA GLN A 601 17.54 3.40 -13.52
C GLN A 601 16.76 2.65 -14.60
N VAL A 602 16.54 3.30 -15.75
CA VAL A 602 15.95 2.66 -16.94
C VAL A 602 16.71 1.39 -17.31
N GLY A 603 15.98 0.34 -17.65
CA GLY A 603 16.50 -1.00 -17.93
C GLY A 603 16.66 -1.91 -16.70
N ALA A 604 16.52 -1.39 -15.47
CA ALA A 604 16.53 -2.20 -14.27
C ALA A 604 15.19 -2.94 -14.05
N MET A 605 15.23 -4.06 -13.32
CA MET A 605 14.01 -4.79 -12.93
C MET A 605 13.23 -4.04 -11.85
N CYS A 606 11.92 -3.94 -12.02
CA CYS A 606 11.01 -3.23 -11.12
C CYS A 606 9.73 -4.03 -10.83
N GLY A 607 9.13 -3.76 -9.67
CA GLY A 607 7.76 -4.20 -9.35
C GLY A 607 6.70 -3.16 -9.68
N SER A 608 7.06 -1.86 -9.64
CA SER A 608 6.17 -0.73 -9.96
C SER A 608 6.97 0.48 -10.44
N GLY A 609 6.34 1.44 -11.14
CA GLY A 609 7.03 2.63 -11.64
C GLY A 609 7.54 3.57 -10.55
N SER A 610 6.99 3.48 -9.34
CA SER A 610 7.52 4.18 -8.16
C SER A 610 8.95 3.78 -7.80
N GLU A 611 9.39 2.61 -8.27
CA GLU A 611 10.79 2.17 -8.17
C GLU A 611 11.67 2.73 -9.29
N CYS A 612 11.12 3.42 -10.30
CA CYS A 612 11.80 3.74 -11.56
C CYS A 612 12.14 5.23 -11.72
N CYS A 613 12.53 5.95 -10.67
CA CYS A 613 12.93 7.36 -10.74
C CYS A 613 11.91 8.27 -11.46
N ASN A 614 10.63 8.14 -11.11
CA ASN A 614 9.48 8.82 -11.74
C ASN A 614 9.17 8.37 -13.17
N GLN A 615 9.61 7.17 -13.54
CA GLN A 615 9.31 6.54 -14.83
C GLN A 615 8.30 5.39 -14.70
N ASN A 616 8.15 4.60 -15.75
CA ASN A 616 7.18 3.51 -15.82
C ASN A 616 7.84 2.16 -15.54
N CYS A 617 7.13 1.29 -14.82
CA CYS A 617 7.50 -0.13 -14.77
C CYS A 617 6.65 -0.91 -15.76
N GLU A 618 7.26 -1.30 -16.87
CA GLU A 618 6.59 -2.01 -17.95
C GLU A 618 7.20 -3.39 -18.13
N GLN A 619 6.37 -4.43 -18.05
CA GLN A 619 6.83 -5.82 -18.15
C GLN A 619 7.95 -6.14 -17.14
N GLY A 620 7.89 -5.54 -15.96
CA GLY A 620 8.86 -5.71 -14.89
C GLY A 620 10.19 -5.00 -15.12
N ILE A 621 10.28 -4.07 -16.09
CA ILE A 621 11.48 -3.30 -16.41
C ILE A 621 11.17 -1.80 -16.38
N CYS A 622 12.07 -1.01 -15.77
CA CYS A 622 11.97 0.45 -15.78
C CYS A 622 12.16 0.98 -17.20
N LYS A 623 11.21 1.77 -17.70
CA LYS A 623 11.24 2.39 -19.02
C LYS A 623 10.81 3.84 -18.94
N GLU A 624 11.33 4.65 -19.87
CA GLU A 624 10.84 6.00 -20.12
C GLU A 624 9.33 6.00 -20.40
N PRO A 625 8.60 7.08 -20.08
CA PRO A 625 7.16 7.13 -20.24
C PRO A 625 6.82 7.12 -21.73
N ASP A 626 5.89 6.26 -22.14
CA ASP A 626 5.41 6.26 -23.51
C ASP A 626 4.53 7.50 -23.75
N SER A 627 4.99 8.41 -24.61
CA SER A 627 4.26 9.62 -24.99
C SER A 627 2.94 9.36 -25.75
N SER A 628 2.65 8.13 -26.16
CA SER A 628 1.50 7.77 -26.99
C SER A 628 0.30 7.19 -26.22
N GLY A 629 0.40 7.02 -24.90
CA GLY A 629 -0.64 6.44 -24.06
C GLY A 629 -0.78 7.12 -22.69
N CYS A 630 -1.86 6.80 -21.99
CA CYS A 630 -1.99 7.13 -20.58
C CYS A 630 -1.16 6.16 -19.73
N THR A 631 -0.86 6.56 -18.50
CA THR A 631 -0.01 5.84 -17.55
C THR A 631 -0.85 5.21 -16.44
N MET A 632 -0.52 3.97 -16.08
CA MET A 632 -1.20 3.21 -15.04
C MET A 632 -0.85 3.70 -13.64
N SER A 633 -1.68 3.39 -12.64
CA SER A 633 -1.39 3.72 -11.25
C SER A 633 -0.01 3.24 -10.80
N GLY A 634 0.72 4.13 -10.12
CA GLY A 634 2.07 3.89 -9.59
C GLY A 634 3.20 4.11 -10.52
N ASN A 635 2.91 4.49 -11.76
CA ASN A 635 3.88 5.01 -12.68
C ASN A 635 3.85 6.55 -12.66
N GLY A 636 4.88 7.17 -13.23
CA GLY A 636 5.09 8.61 -13.18
C GLY A 636 4.03 9.41 -13.93
N CYS A 637 3.75 10.63 -13.47
CA CYS A 637 2.89 11.59 -14.15
C CYS A 637 3.28 13.03 -13.81
N GLU A 638 2.86 13.97 -14.65
CA GLU A 638 2.99 15.40 -14.39
C GLU A 638 1.63 16.04 -14.10
N MET A 639 0.55 15.53 -14.71
CA MET A 639 -0.81 16.04 -14.55
C MET A 639 -1.86 14.92 -14.55
N ASP A 640 -3.06 15.24 -14.04
CA ASP A 640 -4.16 14.27 -13.90
C ASP A 640 -4.51 13.57 -15.23
N SER A 641 -4.41 14.26 -16.38
CA SER A 641 -4.73 13.67 -17.69
C SER A 641 -3.73 12.64 -18.18
N ASP A 642 -2.56 12.53 -17.55
CA ASP A 642 -1.57 11.51 -17.89
C ASP A 642 -2.04 10.13 -17.40
N CYS A 643 -2.91 10.08 -16.38
CA CYS A 643 -3.34 8.84 -15.75
C CYS A 643 -4.49 8.18 -16.51
N CYS A 644 -4.39 6.87 -16.74
CA CYS A 644 -5.47 6.11 -17.40
C CYS A 644 -6.77 6.12 -16.57
N ASP A 645 -6.61 6.10 -15.26
CA ASP A 645 -7.67 6.32 -14.29
C ASP A 645 -7.03 7.01 -13.07
N GLY A 646 -7.83 7.81 -12.36
CA GLY A 646 -7.38 8.50 -11.16
C GLY A 646 -6.80 9.89 -11.37
N LYS A 647 -5.86 10.25 -10.50
CA LYS A 647 -5.23 11.58 -10.43
C LYS A 647 -3.72 11.47 -10.27
N CYS A 648 -3.01 12.51 -10.67
CA CYS A 648 -1.58 12.63 -10.45
C CYS A 648 -1.32 13.19 -9.05
N ILE A 649 -0.91 12.33 -8.13
CA ILE A 649 -0.62 12.69 -6.74
C ILE A 649 0.86 12.46 -6.48
N ASN A 650 1.56 13.52 -6.05
CA ASN A 650 3.00 13.47 -5.78
C ASN A 650 3.84 12.94 -6.98
N GLY A 651 3.42 13.26 -8.21
CA GLY A 651 4.11 12.83 -9.43
C GLY A 651 3.88 11.36 -9.82
N PHE A 652 2.89 10.70 -9.22
CA PHE A 652 2.49 9.34 -9.59
C PHE A 652 0.98 9.22 -9.77
N CYS A 653 0.56 8.40 -10.73
CA CYS A 653 -0.85 8.09 -10.90
C CYS A 653 -1.35 7.31 -9.68
N ALA A 654 -2.48 7.73 -9.12
CA ALA A 654 -3.16 7.07 -8.01
C ALA A 654 -4.62 6.85 -8.40
N GLU A 655 -5.13 5.64 -8.17
CA GLU A 655 -6.50 5.29 -8.54
C GLU A 655 -7.53 6.22 -7.86
N ASN A 656 -8.66 6.42 -8.54
CA ASN A 656 -9.82 7.04 -7.88
C ASN A 656 -10.30 6.14 -6.73
N PRO A 657 -10.85 6.72 -5.64
CA PRO A 657 -11.51 5.93 -4.61
C PRO A 657 -12.62 5.06 -5.20
N PRO A 658 -12.85 3.85 -4.65
CA PRO A 658 -13.95 3.03 -5.08
C PRO A 658 -15.27 3.83 -5.03
N SER A 659 -16.04 3.78 -6.13
CA SER A 659 -17.33 4.47 -6.27
C SER A 659 -18.44 3.87 -5.45
#